data_AF-A0A0E9N884-F1
#
_entry.id   AF-A0A0E9N884-F1
#
_cell.length_a   1.000
_cell.length_b   1.000
_cell.length_c   1.000
_cell.angle_alpha   90.00
_cell.angle_beta   90.00
_cell.angle_gamma   90.00
#
_symmetry.space_group_name_H-M   'P 1'
#
loop_
_entity.id
_entity.type
_entity.pdbx_description
1 polymer ?
#
loop_
_entity_poly.entity_id
_entity_poly.type
_entity_poly.pdbx_seq_one_letter_code
_entity_poly.pdbx_strand_id
1 'polypeptide(L)'
;MLPQFKFECPTADAVALRGTPNREHPKQLAASRSTRKPATNTMVAAMSDTFLSHPLHTLAHLASEYTNGLSLRERPSATSDHGISTYIAASFDDRTKQAKIPSFNDVPFSELESGAVCRFAAFIQDPDASGTEVFVGYSKDSSSDKWKSHRFGPYDGPEVGYGASDNIILEERTSMYATSIPGEASWMKENELPELDDVSLSRKARYLPDRYPKNAPHRAALLKFYAGCGANIKVCDIVEVIGLLEFNDSDEATTEDEDDHDRIPMIHVLSFRQFPNIQGLYLHQNLTRLTDHESARAKILTKVSSVFSGDMKAAELLLLSLLSSVIRRQNQQVLGMLSLNVYACPGDVAPKLVRLLKSVLPSLMSEKLDLDTLNTRNMVPSSDGETLRSGTCQLAQGTCLLLDEGGMKDGQLGDRGVRQIRALTRMITAQVVPFQFPFSDFEVETDCPVIILGQTKTILPVDFAVALKPQLQEATASVSPLSNGELEDVRSYLASARNLEVNISSEISERIQNDFVNMKKAGRDDPVKALGGRIEVARLLAKSYLRTSMLWDDWEHAGFLPARGPHTLAAQKHTYTPTNPLFLLLALLFCIHSIMKLSAAVAAALPCSAFALDLVKSPDGSGVLAFPIQRTTSRSVQHDLDNIAALKKRRLRRHLDKRTVTLSLDNPKSHLLYWANITIGTPAQNLALQIDTGSSDIWVEVAQSDLCSQSDDPCEGNTYDNTTSSSYKYSNSDFVIQYGDGSYAIGDYATETFAIGNATVTGQTFAMGLNTTSSQGVMGIGYAANEAYAVYYGFDSYPNLVETMKDQGLINTLSYSLYLNDLDAETGEIIFGGVDSAKYTGQLTTLPIDTIPGVAASTFTVSLTGMSLLTPGSSSASAVSLSTFPIPVLLDSGSSYMALPTAILESLASSLGATYSRQLGTYIFKNCDLQNEDGSVVFSFGTKNISVPYNEFIVNPTDEDGNVLTYTNGQEVCQIGIIASDDPSAYILGDTFLRSAYVVYDLENNEISIAETDFNSTDSNALAITSGTNGVPGATSVSSITRITSVATGIATRVGTTAVGTITPTDGSSSSGSAIGFAGLARSSVFLGVFSAFVLGTLAL
;
A
#
# COMPACT_ATOMS: atom_id res chain seq x y z
N MET A 1 12.72 -24.63 16.53
CA MET A 1 12.11 -24.77 15.18
C MET A 1 12.66 -23.64 14.34
N LEU A 2 13.46 -23.92 13.31
CA LEU A 2 13.84 -22.86 12.36
C LEU A 2 12.74 -22.76 11.29
N PRO A 3 12.39 -21.55 10.82
CA PRO A 3 11.47 -21.40 9.71
C PRO A 3 11.99 -22.15 8.48
N GLN A 4 11.11 -22.87 7.77
CA GLN A 4 11.42 -23.37 6.43
C GLN A 4 11.36 -22.18 5.46
N PHE A 5 12.51 -21.66 5.05
CA PHE A 5 12.60 -20.61 4.04
C PHE A 5 12.38 -21.24 2.65
N LYS A 6 11.33 -20.82 1.93
CA LYS A 6 10.96 -21.36 0.62
C LYS A 6 11.85 -20.79 -0.49
N PHE A 7 12.06 -21.58 -1.54
CA PHE A 7 12.61 -21.14 -2.83
C PHE A 7 11.47 -20.59 -3.70
N GLU A 8 11.68 -19.46 -4.37
CA GLU A 8 10.59 -18.73 -5.06
C GLU A 8 10.67 -18.70 -6.59
N CYS A 9 11.63 -19.36 -7.24
CA CYS A 9 11.57 -19.49 -8.71
C CYS A 9 10.65 -20.66 -9.12
N PRO A 10 9.69 -20.45 -10.04
CA PRO A 10 8.87 -21.54 -10.57
C PRO A 10 9.74 -22.47 -11.42
N THR A 11 9.97 -23.69 -10.93
CA THR A 11 10.61 -24.74 -11.73
C THR A 11 9.52 -25.47 -12.51
N ALA A 12 9.62 -25.45 -13.85
CA ALA A 12 8.60 -26.04 -14.73
C ALA A 12 8.52 -27.59 -14.71
N ASP A 13 9.24 -28.29 -13.82
CA ASP A 13 9.29 -29.76 -13.79
C ASP A 13 9.19 -30.36 -12.38
N ALA A 14 8.33 -29.80 -11.52
CA ALA A 14 7.92 -30.47 -10.28
C ALA A 14 6.68 -31.38 -10.48
N VAL A 15 6.65 -32.18 -11.55
CA VAL A 15 5.69 -33.28 -11.72
C VAL A 15 6.42 -34.62 -11.54
N ALA A 16 6.08 -35.29 -10.43
CA ALA A 16 6.25 -36.72 -10.18
C ALA A 16 7.66 -37.27 -9.84
N LEU A 17 8.12 -37.07 -8.60
CA LEU A 17 8.96 -38.07 -7.89
C LEU A 17 8.57 -38.16 -6.40
N ARG A 18 7.36 -38.65 -6.10
CA ARG A 18 7.07 -39.30 -4.80
C ARG A 18 6.85 -40.79 -5.05
N GLY A 19 7.93 -41.56 -4.98
CA GLY A 19 7.89 -43.02 -4.87
C GLY A 19 8.10 -43.44 -3.42
N THR A 20 7.10 -44.08 -2.82
CA THR A 20 7.16 -44.73 -1.50
C THR A 20 8.23 -45.84 -1.45
N PRO A 21 8.92 -46.06 -0.31
CA PRO A 21 9.90 -47.13 -0.20
C PRO A 21 9.21 -48.44 0.18
N ASN A 22 9.43 -49.50 -0.58
CA ASN A 22 9.23 -50.86 -0.08
C ASN A 22 10.37 -51.80 -0.51
N ARG A 23 10.82 -52.57 0.49
CA ARG A 23 11.89 -53.59 0.47
C ARG A 23 11.59 -54.72 -0.54
N GLU A 24 12.62 -55.20 -1.25
CA GLU A 24 13.15 -56.59 -1.17
C GLU A 24 14.26 -56.88 -2.20
N HIS A 25 15.04 -57.92 -1.91
CA HIS A 25 16.35 -58.34 -2.47
C HIS A 25 16.25 -59.17 -3.80
N PRO A 26 17.38 -59.59 -4.45
CA PRO A 26 17.54 -59.57 -5.91
C PRO A 26 17.47 -60.96 -6.57
N LYS A 27 17.04 -61.03 -7.85
CA LYS A 27 17.46 -62.10 -8.81
C LYS A 27 17.48 -61.62 -10.26
N GLN A 28 18.52 -62.06 -10.96
CA GLN A 28 18.81 -61.93 -12.39
C GLN A 28 17.72 -62.58 -13.27
N LEU A 29 17.44 -62.02 -14.47
CA LEU A 29 17.69 -62.65 -15.78
C LEU A 29 17.30 -61.72 -16.95
N ALA A 30 18.01 -61.90 -18.07
CA ALA A 30 18.07 -61.06 -19.27
C ALA A 30 16.86 -61.18 -20.23
N ALA A 31 16.58 -60.10 -21.00
CA ALA A 31 16.56 -60.10 -22.49
C ALA A 31 15.89 -58.83 -23.08
N SER A 32 16.65 -58.16 -23.96
CA SER A 32 16.27 -57.34 -25.14
C SER A 32 14.88 -56.65 -25.22
N ARG A 33 14.87 -55.31 -25.26
CA ARG A 33 14.40 -54.54 -26.43
C ARG A 33 14.69 -53.04 -26.27
N SER A 34 15.35 -52.49 -27.30
CA SER A 34 15.64 -51.08 -27.53
C SER A 34 14.36 -50.23 -27.51
N THR A 35 14.23 -49.34 -26.53
CA THR A 35 13.47 -48.08 -26.64
C THR A 35 14.35 -46.97 -26.07
N ARG A 36 14.66 -45.96 -26.90
CA ARG A 36 15.43 -44.77 -26.53
C ARG A 36 14.68 -44.03 -25.41
N LYS A 37 15.30 -43.88 -24.24
CA LYS A 37 14.92 -42.89 -23.23
C LYS A 37 15.42 -41.50 -23.65
N PRO A 38 14.71 -40.40 -23.34
CA PRO A 38 15.16 -39.05 -23.61
C PRO A 38 16.38 -38.69 -22.74
N ALA A 39 17.24 -37.84 -23.27
CA ALA A 39 18.58 -37.50 -22.78
C ALA A 39 18.58 -36.53 -21.58
N THR A 40 17.70 -36.71 -20.60
CA THR A 40 17.63 -35.83 -19.40
C THR A 40 18.47 -36.31 -18.22
N ASN A 41 18.99 -37.54 -18.25
CA ASN A 41 19.64 -38.17 -17.09
C ASN A 41 21.18 -38.20 -17.12
N THR A 42 21.83 -37.50 -18.05
CA THR A 42 23.30 -37.58 -18.24
C THR A 42 24.07 -36.33 -17.77
N MET A 43 23.44 -35.15 -17.76
CA MET A 43 24.09 -33.91 -17.29
C MET A 43 24.18 -33.85 -15.75
N VAL A 44 23.08 -34.14 -15.04
CA VAL A 44 23.00 -34.01 -13.58
C VAL A 44 23.98 -34.91 -12.82
N ALA A 45 24.30 -36.09 -13.36
CA ALA A 45 25.24 -37.03 -12.76
C ALA A 45 26.73 -36.66 -13.01
N ALA A 46 27.02 -35.89 -14.07
CA ALA A 46 28.36 -35.37 -14.35
C ALA A 46 28.65 -34.04 -13.61
N MET A 47 27.62 -33.43 -13.01
CA MET A 47 27.74 -32.14 -12.32
C MET A 47 28.25 -32.26 -10.86
N SER A 48 28.12 -33.41 -10.17
CA SER A 48 28.36 -33.44 -8.72
C SER A 48 29.82 -33.25 -8.28
N ASP A 49 30.80 -33.73 -9.06
CA ASP A 49 32.20 -33.80 -8.60
C ASP A 49 33.11 -32.76 -9.30
N THR A 50 32.82 -32.39 -10.54
CA THR A 50 33.58 -31.41 -11.35
C THR A 50 33.16 -29.96 -11.08
N PHE A 51 31.87 -29.70 -10.85
CA PHE A 51 31.35 -28.35 -10.53
C PHE A 51 31.94 -27.80 -9.23
N LEU A 52 32.17 -28.67 -8.25
CA LEU A 52 32.69 -28.34 -6.92
C LEU A 52 34.22 -28.26 -6.83
N SER A 53 34.93 -28.57 -7.92
CA SER A 53 36.39 -28.46 -7.99
C SER A 53 36.83 -27.30 -8.89
N HIS A 54 36.07 -26.97 -9.94
CA HIS A 54 36.38 -25.87 -10.86
C HIS A 54 35.08 -25.19 -11.36
N PRO A 55 34.40 -24.38 -10.51
CA PRO A 55 33.12 -23.74 -10.84
C PRO A 55 33.21 -22.78 -12.05
N LEU A 56 34.31 -22.04 -12.17
CA LEU A 56 34.61 -21.15 -13.31
C LEU A 56 34.69 -21.90 -14.65
N HIS A 57 35.39 -23.04 -14.66
CA HIS A 57 35.55 -23.84 -15.87
C HIS A 57 34.27 -24.61 -16.21
N THR A 58 33.46 -24.97 -15.21
CA THR A 58 32.21 -25.71 -15.42
C THR A 58 31.10 -24.79 -15.91
N LEU A 59 31.10 -23.52 -15.51
CA LEU A 59 30.19 -22.51 -16.06
C LEU A 59 30.66 -21.90 -17.37
N ALA A 60 31.97 -21.73 -17.59
CA ALA A 60 32.49 -21.47 -18.93
C ALA A 60 32.24 -22.66 -19.87
N HIS A 61 32.24 -23.90 -19.37
CA HIS A 61 31.85 -25.10 -20.11
C HIS A 61 30.33 -25.19 -20.31
N LEU A 62 29.50 -24.83 -19.32
CA LEU A 62 28.04 -24.77 -19.48
C LEU A 62 27.64 -23.64 -20.42
N ALA A 63 28.22 -22.45 -20.30
CA ALA A 63 28.01 -21.31 -21.19
C ALA A 63 28.57 -21.60 -22.59
N SER A 64 29.70 -22.30 -22.73
CA SER A 64 30.20 -22.74 -24.05
C SER A 64 29.44 -23.92 -24.64
N GLU A 65 28.89 -24.84 -23.84
CA GLU A 65 27.97 -25.90 -24.30
C GLU A 65 26.56 -25.35 -24.57
N TYR A 66 26.11 -24.30 -23.90
CA TYR A 66 24.86 -23.59 -24.23
C TYR A 66 25.02 -22.73 -25.49
N THR A 67 26.18 -22.09 -25.68
CA THR A 67 26.46 -21.27 -26.87
C THR A 67 26.90 -22.10 -28.08
N ASN A 68 27.44 -23.31 -27.92
CA ASN A 68 27.91 -24.18 -29.02
C ASN A 68 27.28 -25.61 -29.09
N GLY A 69 26.42 -26.06 -28.16
CA GLY A 69 26.11 -27.50 -28.02
C GLY A 69 24.67 -27.93 -27.72
N LEU A 70 23.85 -27.18 -26.98
CA LEU A 70 22.42 -27.50 -26.75
C LEU A 70 21.55 -26.95 -27.88
N SER A 71 21.81 -27.45 -29.07
CA SER A 71 21.02 -27.16 -30.25
C SER A 71 19.63 -27.81 -30.16
N LEU A 72 18.65 -27.05 -29.68
CA LEU A 72 17.25 -27.46 -29.72
C LEU A 72 16.77 -27.41 -31.19
N ARG A 73 16.30 -28.56 -31.70
CA ARG A 73 15.65 -28.66 -33.03
C ARG A 73 14.23 -28.09 -33.03
N GLU A 74 13.64 -27.92 -31.85
CA GLU A 74 12.29 -27.39 -31.63
C GLU A 74 12.39 -26.04 -30.91
N ARG A 75 11.38 -25.18 -31.10
CA ARG A 75 11.32 -23.84 -30.48
C ARG A 75 11.22 -23.99 -28.95
N PRO A 76 12.18 -23.46 -28.16
CA PRO A 76 12.10 -23.53 -26.70
C PRO A 76 10.87 -22.78 -26.17
N SER A 77 10.27 -23.27 -25.08
CA SER A 77 9.26 -22.50 -24.34
C SER A 77 9.95 -21.33 -23.62
N ALA A 78 9.30 -20.17 -23.56
CA ALA A 78 9.84 -18.94 -22.95
C ALA A 78 10.17 -19.05 -21.44
N THR A 79 9.94 -20.21 -20.82
CA THR A 79 10.04 -20.42 -19.36
C THR A 79 11.04 -21.48 -18.94
N SER A 80 11.64 -22.27 -19.85
CA SER A 80 12.53 -23.38 -19.46
C SER A 80 13.97 -22.91 -19.25
N ASP A 81 14.48 -23.04 -18.03
CA ASP A 81 15.91 -22.89 -17.67
C ASP A 81 16.68 -24.22 -17.70
N HIS A 82 16.03 -25.28 -18.20
CA HIS A 82 16.52 -26.65 -18.28
C HIS A 82 17.01 -27.24 -16.94
N GLY A 83 16.49 -26.77 -15.79
CA GLY A 83 16.77 -27.31 -14.46
C GLY A 83 18.05 -26.80 -13.81
N ILE A 84 18.68 -25.75 -14.35
CA ILE A 84 19.88 -25.11 -13.80
C ILE A 84 19.58 -24.46 -12.45
N SER A 85 18.50 -23.67 -12.36
CA SER A 85 18.08 -23.06 -11.10
C SER A 85 17.77 -24.12 -10.05
N THR A 86 17.15 -25.24 -10.43
CA THR A 86 16.87 -26.38 -9.55
C THR A 86 18.15 -27.02 -9.01
N TYR A 87 19.16 -27.22 -9.86
CA TYR A 87 20.45 -27.79 -9.45
C TYR A 87 21.27 -26.83 -8.57
N ILE A 88 21.25 -25.54 -8.88
CA ILE A 88 21.94 -24.50 -8.11
C ILE A 88 21.23 -24.28 -6.78
N ALA A 89 19.89 -24.30 -6.75
CA ALA A 89 19.09 -24.29 -5.54
C ALA A 89 19.42 -25.48 -4.62
N ALA A 90 19.60 -26.68 -5.18
CA ALA A 90 20.03 -27.85 -4.41
C ALA A 90 21.48 -27.71 -3.88
N SER A 91 22.32 -26.90 -4.53
CA SER A 91 23.67 -26.56 -4.04
C SER A 91 23.65 -25.45 -2.97
N PHE A 92 22.56 -24.68 -2.89
CA PHE A 92 22.30 -23.65 -1.88
C PHE A 92 22.02 -24.23 -0.48
N ASP A 93 21.60 -25.49 -0.38
CA ASP A 93 21.30 -26.12 0.91
C ASP A 93 22.51 -26.83 1.53
N ASP A 94 23.62 -26.98 0.78
CA ASP A 94 24.85 -27.62 1.25
C ASP A 94 25.93 -26.58 1.59
N ARG A 95 26.15 -26.37 2.89
CA ARG A 95 27.18 -25.47 3.44
C ARG A 95 28.58 -25.72 2.91
N THR A 96 28.93 -26.98 2.66
CA THR A 96 30.27 -27.35 2.17
C THR A 96 30.48 -26.93 0.72
N LYS A 97 29.38 -26.78 -0.04
CA LYS A 97 29.37 -26.26 -1.40
C LYS A 97 29.32 -24.74 -1.41
N GLN A 98 28.52 -24.13 -0.53
CA GLN A 98 28.44 -22.67 -0.38
C GLN A 98 29.80 -22.06 -0.04
N ALA A 99 30.56 -22.65 0.88
CA ALA A 99 31.90 -22.16 1.27
C ALA A 99 32.94 -22.17 0.14
N LYS A 100 32.65 -22.83 -0.99
CA LYS A 100 33.51 -22.85 -2.19
C LYS A 100 33.17 -21.74 -3.18
N ILE A 101 32.07 -21.02 -2.98
CA ILE A 101 31.63 -19.93 -3.84
C ILE A 101 32.11 -18.62 -3.21
N PRO A 102 32.86 -17.77 -3.93
CA PRO A 102 33.39 -16.53 -3.37
C PRO A 102 32.26 -15.57 -2.96
N SER A 103 32.39 -14.98 -1.77
CA SER A 103 31.49 -13.95 -1.25
C SER A 103 31.80 -12.59 -1.87
N PHE A 104 30.86 -12.00 -2.61
CA PHE A 104 30.97 -10.64 -3.15
C PHE A 104 31.08 -9.60 -2.03
N ASN A 105 30.54 -9.88 -0.84
CA ASN A 105 30.67 -9.02 0.34
C ASN A 105 32.12 -8.93 0.82
N ASP A 106 32.88 -10.02 0.73
CA ASP A 106 34.10 -10.23 1.52
C ASP A 106 35.37 -10.45 0.68
N VAL A 107 35.25 -10.78 -0.61
CA VAL A 107 36.39 -11.02 -1.51
C VAL A 107 36.82 -9.70 -2.18
N PRO A 108 38.13 -9.36 -2.19
CA PRO A 108 38.62 -8.16 -2.88
C PRO A 108 38.23 -8.15 -4.37
N PHE A 109 37.87 -6.97 -4.93
CA PHE A 109 37.50 -6.85 -6.34
C PHE A 109 38.61 -7.28 -7.31
N SER A 110 39.88 -7.23 -6.89
CA SER A 110 41.03 -7.70 -7.68
C SER A 110 41.06 -9.22 -7.88
N GLU A 111 40.38 -9.97 -7.02
CA GLU A 111 40.30 -11.43 -7.07
C GLU A 111 39.01 -11.93 -7.75
N LEU A 112 38.11 -11.01 -8.10
CA LEU A 112 36.87 -11.30 -8.80
C LEU A 112 37.05 -11.06 -10.30
N GLU A 113 36.83 -12.10 -11.10
CA GLU A 113 36.87 -12.03 -12.57
C GLU A 113 35.45 -11.94 -13.14
N SER A 114 35.29 -11.22 -14.27
CA SER A 114 34.04 -11.22 -15.02
C SER A 114 33.74 -12.64 -15.52
N GLY A 115 32.48 -13.09 -15.41
CA GLY A 115 32.04 -14.46 -15.65
C GLY A 115 32.14 -15.40 -14.44
N ALA A 116 32.61 -14.93 -13.28
CA ALA A 116 32.72 -15.73 -12.07
C ALA A 116 31.38 -15.94 -11.34
N VAL A 117 31.19 -17.10 -10.72
CA VAL A 117 30.10 -17.30 -9.76
C VAL A 117 30.46 -16.59 -8.48
N CYS A 118 29.54 -15.79 -7.95
CA CYS A 118 29.66 -15.23 -6.62
C CYS A 118 28.37 -15.41 -5.83
N ARG A 119 28.50 -15.31 -4.50
CA ARG A 119 27.40 -15.20 -3.56
C ARG A 119 27.36 -13.77 -3.03
N PHE A 120 26.18 -13.18 -2.94
CA PHE A 120 26.03 -11.83 -2.40
C PHE A 120 24.87 -11.79 -1.41
N ALA A 121 25.16 -11.49 -0.14
CA ALA A 121 24.17 -11.13 0.85
C ALA A 121 23.90 -9.63 0.71
N ALA A 122 22.75 -9.31 0.11
CA ALA A 122 22.45 -8.00 -0.42
C ALA A 122 21.23 -7.38 0.27
N PHE A 123 21.29 -6.06 0.46
CA PHE A 123 20.20 -5.20 0.85
C PHE A 123 19.65 -4.49 -0.38
N ILE A 124 18.35 -4.63 -0.64
CA ILE A 124 17.70 -4.01 -1.79
C ILE A 124 17.49 -2.53 -1.51
N GLN A 125 18.28 -1.69 -2.17
CA GLN A 125 18.23 -0.25 -1.99
C GLN A 125 17.23 0.40 -2.95
N ASP A 126 17.14 -0.09 -4.18
CA ASP A 126 16.21 0.42 -5.19
C ASP A 126 15.74 -0.75 -6.07
N PRO A 127 14.48 -1.23 -5.88
CA PRO A 127 13.95 -2.39 -6.60
C PRO A 127 13.67 -2.10 -8.09
N ASP A 128 13.63 -0.83 -8.51
CA ASP A 128 13.27 -0.43 -9.87
C ASP A 128 14.40 0.31 -10.59
N ALA A 129 15.65 0.13 -10.14
CA ALA A 129 16.82 0.91 -10.56
C ALA A 129 17.04 1.01 -12.08
N SER A 130 16.62 0.01 -12.88
CA SER A 130 16.47 0.16 -14.34
C SER A 130 15.18 -0.48 -14.90
N GLY A 131 14.23 -0.79 -14.01
CA GLY A 131 12.93 -1.38 -14.35
C GLY A 131 13.00 -2.76 -15.01
N THR A 132 11.92 -3.11 -15.73
CA THR A 132 11.84 -4.34 -16.53
C THR A 132 12.41 -4.10 -17.93
N GLU A 133 13.47 -4.83 -18.26
CA GLU A 133 14.15 -4.78 -19.55
C GLU A 133 13.69 -5.95 -20.44
N VAL A 134 13.42 -5.66 -21.71
CA VAL A 134 13.19 -6.69 -22.74
C VAL A 134 14.52 -6.99 -23.43
N PHE A 135 14.94 -8.25 -23.41
CA PHE A 135 16.18 -8.70 -24.05
C PHE A 135 15.92 -9.87 -24.99
N VAL A 136 16.87 -10.14 -25.89
CA VAL A 136 16.84 -11.33 -26.75
C VAL A 136 17.19 -12.54 -25.89
N GLY A 137 16.19 -13.31 -25.45
CA GLY A 137 16.40 -14.53 -24.68
C GLY A 137 16.96 -15.67 -25.53
N TYR A 138 16.42 -15.85 -26.74
CA TYR A 138 16.91 -16.84 -27.70
C TYR A 138 16.96 -16.30 -29.13
N SER A 139 17.93 -16.75 -29.91
CA SER A 139 18.01 -16.49 -31.35
C SER A 139 18.26 -17.78 -32.13
N LYS A 140 17.68 -17.89 -33.31
CA LYS A 140 17.85 -19.01 -34.24
C LYS A 140 19.00 -18.72 -35.19
N ASP A 141 19.99 -19.60 -35.22
CA ASP A 141 21.13 -19.49 -36.14
C ASP A 141 20.69 -19.85 -37.57
N SER A 142 20.82 -18.87 -38.47
CA SER A 142 20.47 -18.97 -39.89
C SER A 142 21.27 -20.03 -40.66
N SER A 143 22.44 -20.44 -40.16
CA SER A 143 23.30 -21.43 -40.83
C SER A 143 23.02 -22.88 -40.40
N SER A 144 22.44 -23.08 -39.21
CA SER A 144 22.35 -24.40 -38.58
C SER A 144 20.93 -24.82 -38.18
N ASP A 145 19.93 -23.94 -38.33
CA ASP A 145 18.50 -24.16 -38.00
C ASP A 145 18.25 -24.48 -36.51
N LYS A 146 19.16 -24.03 -35.64
CA LYS A 146 19.20 -24.33 -34.20
C LYS A 146 19.00 -23.07 -33.37
N TRP A 147 18.34 -23.21 -32.21
CA TRP A 147 18.15 -22.12 -31.25
C TRP A 147 19.36 -21.98 -30.30
N LYS A 148 19.78 -20.73 -30.03
CA LYS A 148 20.85 -20.32 -29.12
C LYS A 148 20.27 -19.42 -28.02
N SER A 149 20.62 -19.66 -26.76
CA SER A 149 20.22 -18.81 -25.62
C SER A 149 21.22 -17.69 -25.40
N HIS A 150 20.72 -16.54 -24.97
CA HIS A 150 21.52 -15.41 -24.48
C HIS A 150 21.18 -15.04 -23.03
N ARG A 151 20.47 -15.91 -22.29
CA ARG A 151 20.31 -15.77 -20.84
C ARG A 151 21.67 -15.81 -20.15
N PHE A 152 21.87 -14.95 -19.15
CA PHE A 152 23.09 -14.86 -18.34
C PHE A 152 24.38 -14.52 -19.13
N GLY A 153 24.25 -13.91 -20.32
CA GLY A 153 25.36 -13.45 -21.15
C GLY A 153 25.52 -11.92 -21.22
N PRO A 154 26.64 -11.42 -21.76
CA PRO A 154 26.94 -9.99 -21.84
C PRO A 154 25.96 -9.23 -22.75
N TYR A 155 25.82 -7.93 -22.50
CA TYR A 155 24.71 -7.06 -22.93
C TYR A 155 24.45 -6.99 -24.46
N ASP A 156 25.37 -7.46 -25.30
CA ASP A 156 25.24 -7.41 -26.76
C ASP A 156 24.63 -8.69 -27.34
N GLY A 157 23.31 -8.77 -27.31
CA GLY A 157 22.59 -9.56 -28.31
C GLY A 157 22.92 -9.04 -29.73
N PRO A 158 22.82 -9.87 -30.78
CA PRO A 158 23.11 -9.41 -32.15
C PRO A 158 22.22 -8.22 -32.54
N GLU A 159 22.77 -7.20 -33.21
CA GLU A 159 21.97 -6.09 -33.79
C GLU A 159 20.91 -6.66 -34.74
N VAL A 160 19.63 -6.46 -34.42
CA VAL A 160 18.52 -6.98 -35.24
C VAL A 160 17.86 -5.85 -36.01
N GLY A 161 18.01 -5.88 -37.34
CA GLY A 161 17.27 -5.00 -38.25
C GLY A 161 15.76 -5.28 -38.23
N TYR A 162 14.96 -4.24 -38.48
CA TYR A 162 13.50 -4.33 -38.62
C TYR A 162 13.10 -5.41 -39.64
N GLY A 163 12.59 -6.57 -39.19
CA GLY A 163 12.02 -7.61 -40.07
C GLY A 163 12.13 -9.09 -39.65
N ALA A 164 12.72 -9.45 -38.52
CA ALA A 164 12.97 -10.86 -38.16
C ALA A 164 12.16 -11.35 -36.93
N SER A 165 10.82 -11.51 -37.05
CA SER A 165 9.97 -11.96 -35.93
C SER A 165 10.06 -13.46 -35.60
N ASP A 166 10.39 -14.32 -36.57
CA ASP A 166 10.26 -15.77 -36.40
C ASP A 166 11.53 -16.47 -35.90
N ASN A 167 12.66 -15.77 -35.90
CA ASN A 167 13.98 -16.32 -35.56
C ASN A 167 14.49 -15.87 -34.19
N ILE A 168 13.70 -15.12 -33.41
CA ILE A 168 14.11 -14.56 -32.13
C ILE A 168 12.98 -14.75 -31.10
N ILE A 169 13.33 -15.05 -29.86
CA ILE A 169 12.43 -15.02 -28.71
C ILE A 169 12.92 -13.93 -27.77
N LEU A 170 12.05 -12.94 -27.55
CA LEU A 170 12.27 -11.88 -26.57
C LEU A 170 11.78 -12.34 -25.20
N GLU A 171 12.50 -11.93 -24.16
CA GLU A 171 12.19 -12.24 -22.77
C GLU A 171 12.37 -11.00 -21.90
N GLU A 172 11.74 -11.03 -20.73
CA GLU A 172 11.80 -9.96 -19.75
C GLU A 172 12.76 -10.32 -18.62
N ARG A 173 13.47 -9.30 -18.13
CA ARG A 173 14.29 -9.36 -16.92
C ARG A 173 14.08 -8.10 -16.09
N THR A 174 14.18 -8.22 -14.77
CA THR A 174 14.07 -7.08 -13.86
C THR A 174 15.42 -6.81 -13.23
N SER A 175 15.81 -5.55 -13.17
CA SER A 175 17.11 -5.10 -12.67
C SER A 175 16.93 -4.29 -11.39
N MET A 176 17.52 -4.76 -10.28
CA MET A 176 17.42 -4.13 -8.96
C MET A 176 18.79 -3.65 -8.49
N TYR A 177 18.88 -2.47 -7.87
CA TYR A 177 20.12 -2.00 -7.26
C TYR A 177 20.21 -2.46 -5.81
N ALA A 178 21.25 -3.23 -5.52
CA ALA A 178 21.47 -3.82 -4.22
C ALA A 178 22.84 -3.44 -3.67
N THR A 179 22.91 -3.27 -2.35
CA THR A 179 24.14 -2.87 -1.63
C THR A 179 24.48 -3.88 -0.53
N SER A 180 25.68 -3.80 0.03
CA SER A 180 25.99 -4.49 1.29
C SER A 180 25.06 -3.99 2.40
N ILE A 181 24.75 -4.82 3.39
CA ILE A 181 23.73 -4.49 4.40
C ILE A 181 24.17 -3.29 5.27
N PRO A 182 23.36 -2.21 5.35
CA PRO A 182 23.65 -1.06 6.20
C PRO A 182 23.86 -1.44 7.68
N GLY A 183 24.95 -0.96 8.26
CA GLY A 183 25.27 -1.18 9.68
C GLY A 183 25.66 -2.62 10.05
N GLU A 184 25.88 -3.50 9.07
CA GLU A 184 26.29 -4.90 9.29
C GLU A 184 27.58 -4.99 10.12
N ALA A 185 27.58 -5.89 11.10
CA ALA A 185 28.70 -6.09 12.01
C ALA A 185 29.86 -6.85 11.33
N SER A 186 31.10 -6.55 11.68
CA SER A 186 32.28 -7.18 11.06
C SER A 186 32.32 -8.70 11.23
N TRP A 187 31.77 -9.22 12.33
CA TRP A 187 31.74 -10.66 12.61
C TRP A 187 30.66 -11.43 11.83
N MET A 188 29.77 -10.74 11.10
CA MET A 188 28.86 -11.36 10.12
C MET A 188 29.58 -11.70 8.81
N LYS A 189 30.71 -11.04 8.54
CA LYS A 189 31.50 -11.20 7.32
C LYS A 189 32.38 -12.44 7.43
N GLU A 190 32.54 -13.17 6.32
CA GLU A 190 33.36 -14.39 6.31
C GLU A 190 34.86 -14.08 6.43
N ASN A 191 35.28 -12.91 5.95
CA ASN A 191 36.63 -12.37 6.11
C ASN A 191 36.54 -10.87 6.48
N GLU A 192 37.35 -10.42 7.44
CA GLU A 192 37.55 -8.98 7.67
C GLU A 192 38.34 -8.42 6.48
N LEU A 193 37.64 -7.78 5.54
CA LEU A 193 38.29 -6.98 4.51
C LEU A 193 39.19 -5.93 5.18
N PRO A 194 40.42 -5.68 4.67
CA PRO A 194 41.17 -4.50 5.03
C PRO A 194 40.29 -3.26 4.86
N GLU A 195 40.42 -2.26 5.75
CA GLU A 195 39.82 -0.95 5.52
C GLU A 195 40.09 -0.57 4.06
N LEU A 196 39.02 -0.33 3.29
CA LEU A 196 39.13 0.02 1.88
C LEU A 196 39.87 1.36 1.82
N ASP A 197 41.20 1.30 1.70
CA ASP A 197 42.02 2.47 1.44
C ASP A 197 41.48 3.12 0.16
N ASP A 198 41.14 4.41 0.23
CA ASP A 198 40.72 5.28 -0.87
C ASP A 198 41.67 5.25 -2.09
N VAL A 199 42.84 4.61 -1.95
CA VAL A 199 43.99 4.71 -2.83
C VAL A 199 44.15 3.52 -3.78
N SER A 200 43.29 2.49 -3.73
CA SER A 200 43.28 1.44 -4.77
C SER A 200 41.89 1.00 -5.24
N LEU A 201 40.99 1.96 -5.45
CA LEU A 201 39.85 1.73 -6.35
C LEU A 201 40.43 1.41 -7.74
N SER A 202 40.51 0.13 -8.08
CA SER A 202 40.78 -0.29 -9.44
C SER A 202 39.75 0.39 -10.36
N ARG A 203 40.13 0.66 -11.61
CA ARG A 203 39.24 1.28 -12.63
C ARG A 203 37.92 0.52 -12.89
N LYS A 204 37.63 -0.56 -12.15
CA LYS A 204 36.60 -1.57 -12.41
C LYS A 204 35.28 -1.44 -11.63
N ALA A 205 35.23 -0.68 -10.52
CA ALA A 205 33.98 -0.49 -9.77
C ALA A 205 34.00 0.80 -8.93
N ARG A 206 33.01 1.69 -9.12
CA ARG A 206 32.72 2.82 -8.21
C ARG A 206 31.47 2.51 -7.39
N TYR A 207 31.49 2.89 -6.12
CA TYR A 207 30.29 2.95 -5.28
C TYR A 207 29.70 4.37 -5.33
N LEU A 208 28.38 4.50 -5.22
CA LEU A 208 27.69 5.79 -5.27
C LEU A 208 27.41 6.28 -3.83
N PRO A 209 28.11 7.33 -3.34
CA PRO A 209 28.00 7.77 -1.95
C PRO A 209 26.57 8.11 -1.50
N ASP A 210 25.74 8.62 -2.43
CA ASP A 210 24.36 9.04 -2.18
C ASP A 210 23.35 7.89 -2.24
N ARG A 211 23.76 6.67 -2.65
CA ARG A 211 22.89 5.49 -2.70
C ARG A 211 23.16 4.49 -1.57
N TYR A 212 23.77 4.95 -0.47
CA TYR A 212 23.95 4.14 0.73
C TYR A 212 23.64 4.96 2.00
N PRO A 213 22.95 4.41 3.03
CA PRO A 213 22.47 5.16 4.20
C PRO A 213 23.54 5.87 5.03
N LYS A 214 24.81 5.53 4.81
CA LYS A 214 25.98 6.11 5.44
C LYS A 214 26.98 6.51 4.37
N ASN A 215 27.61 7.66 4.51
CA ASN A 215 28.76 8.01 3.66
C ASN A 215 29.99 7.17 4.09
N ALA A 216 30.01 5.92 3.62
CA ALA A 216 31.04 4.93 3.89
C ALA A 216 31.23 4.03 2.65
N PRO A 217 32.44 3.51 2.43
CA PRO A 217 32.67 2.52 1.39
C PRO A 217 31.75 1.31 1.57
N HIS A 218 31.08 0.91 0.50
CA HIS A 218 30.13 -0.20 0.49
C HIS A 218 30.26 -0.99 -0.81
N ARG A 219 29.73 -2.22 -0.82
CA ARG A 219 29.60 -3.01 -2.04
C ARG A 219 28.24 -2.70 -2.66
N ALA A 220 28.20 -2.58 -3.99
CA ALA A 220 26.96 -2.40 -4.73
C ALA A 220 27.02 -3.22 -6.02
N ALA A 221 25.87 -3.73 -6.45
CA ALA A 221 25.72 -4.42 -7.72
C ALA A 221 24.29 -4.28 -8.25
N LEU A 222 24.13 -4.34 -9.57
CA LEU A 222 22.83 -4.49 -10.23
C LEU A 222 22.49 -5.98 -10.31
N LEU A 223 21.42 -6.39 -9.63
CA LEU A 223 20.92 -7.76 -9.64
C LEU A 223 19.92 -7.92 -10.77
N LYS A 224 20.23 -8.79 -11.74
CA LYS A 224 19.35 -9.10 -12.87
C LYS A 224 18.60 -10.40 -12.61
N PHE A 225 17.29 -10.30 -12.44
CA PHE A 225 16.39 -11.43 -12.28
C PHE A 225 15.67 -11.75 -13.58
N TYR A 226 15.44 -13.02 -13.86
CA TYR A 226 14.90 -13.49 -15.14
C TYR A 226 13.55 -14.18 -14.97
N ALA A 227 12.72 -14.14 -16.02
CA ALA A 227 11.46 -14.89 -16.11
C ALA A 227 10.48 -14.60 -14.94
N GLY A 228 10.42 -13.35 -14.48
CA GLY A 228 9.56 -12.92 -13.39
C GLY A 228 9.97 -13.39 -11.99
N CYS A 229 11.12 -14.08 -11.85
CA CYS A 229 11.70 -14.33 -10.53
C CYS A 229 12.00 -12.98 -9.85
N GLY A 230 11.72 -12.84 -8.56
CA GLY A 230 12.01 -11.61 -7.80
C GLY A 230 10.90 -10.55 -7.78
N ALA A 231 9.74 -10.80 -8.41
CA ALA A 231 8.60 -9.86 -8.41
C ALA A 231 8.06 -9.49 -7.01
N ASN A 232 8.33 -10.32 -5.99
CA ASN A 232 7.90 -10.09 -4.60
C ASN A 232 8.94 -9.34 -3.75
N ILE A 233 10.12 -9.04 -4.29
CA ILE A 233 11.20 -8.37 -3.56
C ILE A 233 10.86 -6.89 -3.45
N LYS A 234 10.81 -6.37 -2.22
CA LYS A 234 10.51 -4.97 -1.92
C LYS A 234 11.79 -4.19 -1.57
N VAL A 235 11.67 -2.87 -1.59
CA VAL A 235 12.71 -1.99 -1.04
C VAL A 235 12.94 -2.32 0.44
N CYS A 236 14.20 -2.25 0.88
CA CYS A 236 14.67 -2.61 2.22
C CYS A 236 14.70 -4.12 2.56
N ASP A 237 14.35 -5.00 1.61
CA ASP A 237 14.47 -6.45 1.82
C ASP A 237 15.93 -6.93 1.81
N ILE A 238 16.14 -8.06 2.48
CA ILE A 238 17.44 -8.75 2.52
C ILE A 238 17.33 -10.02 1.68
N VAL A 239 18.23 -10.16 0.72
CA VAL A 239 18.32 -11.33 -0.14
C VAL A 239 19.74 -11.90 -0.13
N GLU A 240 19.86 -13.22 -0.15
CA GLU A 240 21.12 -13.90 -0.49
C GLU A 240 20.99 -14.47 -1.89
N VAL A 241 21.83 -13.99 -2.81
CA VAL A 241 21.83 -14.41 -4.21
C VAL A 241 23.08 -15.21 -4.53
N ILE A 242 22.94 -16.19 -5.44
CA ILE A 242 24.07 -16.77 -6.19
C ILE A 242 23.86 -16.41 -7.64
N GLY A 243 24.88 -15.80 -8.24
CA GLY A 243 24.80 -15.30 -9.60
C GLY A 243 26.15 -15.25 -10.32
N LEU A 244 26.08 -14.98 -11.62
CA LEU A 244 27.26 -14.72 -12.44
C LEU A 244 27.59 -13.24 -12.39
N LEU A 245 28.82 -12.93 -11.99
CA LEU A 245 29.35 -11.57 -11.90
C LEU A 245 29.80 -11.12 -13.29
N GLU A 246 29.41 -9.92 -13.69
CA GLU A 246 29.83 -9.24 -14.92
C GLU A 246 30.37 -7.85 -14.56
N PHE A 247 31.56 -7.53 -15.09
CA PHE A 247 32.11 -6.17 -15.09
C PHE A 247 32.01 -5.57 -16.49
N ASN A 248 31.63 -4.30 -16.56
CA ASN A 248 31.61 -3.53 -17.81
C ASN A 248 33.05 -3.04 -18.10
N ASP A 249 33.82 -3.83 -18.84
CA ASP A 249 35.25 -3.57 -19.14
C ASP A 249 35.43 -2.76 -20.45
N SER A 250 34.47 -1.92 -20.88
CA SER A 250 34.60 -1.13 -22.11
C SER A 250 35.72 -0.08 -21.99
N ASP A 251 36.88 -0.36 -22.59
CA ASP A 251 38.07 0.50 -22.64
C ASP A 251 37.87 1.83 -23.43
N GLU A 252 36.66 2.14 -23.92
CA GLU A 252 36.37 3.33 -24.74
C GLU A 252 35.91 4.58 -23.95
N ALA A 253 35.74 4.49 -22.63
CA ALA A 253 35.35 5.61 -21.77
C ALA A 253 36.51 6.64 -21.62
N THR A 254 36.75 7.44 -22.66
CA THR A 254 37.78 8.48 -22.73
C THR A 254 37.24 9.90 -22.55
N THR A 255 35.96 10.05 -22.21
CA THR A 255 35.35 11.35 -21.88
C THR A 255 34.84 11.34 -20.45
N GLU A 256 35.17 12.37 -19.67
CA GLU A 256 34.83 12.53 -18.24
C GLU A 256 33.33 12.74 -17.98
N ASP A 257 32.47 12.63 -19.01
CA ASP A 257 31.06 13.05 -19.02
C ASP A 257 30.05 11.91 -19.32
N GLU A 258 30.42 10.62 -19.28
CA GLU A 258 29.45 9.50 -19.40
C GLU A 258 28.99 8.98 -18.03
N ASP A 259 27.70 8.63 -17.95
CA ASP A 259 26.91 8.39 -16.74
C ASP A 259 27.55 7.41 -15.74
N ASP A 260 27.53 7.76 -14.45
CA ASP A 260 28.05 6.97 -13.32
C ASP A 260 27.45 5.54 -13.22
N HIS A 261 26.37 5.26 -13.98
CA HIS A 261 25.69 3.97 -14.07
C HIS A 261 26.49 2.88 -14.79
N ASP A 262 27.38 3.24 -15.73
CA ASP A 262 28.09 2.25 -16.56
C ASP A 262 29.23 1.51 -15.83
N ARG A 263 29.51 1.89 -14.58
CA ARG A 263 30.63 1.36 -13.78
C ARG A 263 30.22 0.52 -12.57
N ILE A 264 28.92 0.20 -12.44
CA ILE A 264 28.40 -0.66 -11.37
C ILE A 264 28.46 -2.12 -11.84
N PRO A 265 29.05 -3.05 -11.07
CA PRO A 265 29.09 -4.46 -11.46
C PRO A 265 27.67 -5.06 -11.51
N MET A 266 27.45 -5.97 -12.43
CA MET A 266 26.16 -6.66 -12.61
C MET A 266 26.26 -8.10 -12.11
N ILE A 267 25.24 -8.59 -11.44
CA ILE A 267 25.12 -9.99 -11.02
C ILE A 267 23.87 -10.57 -11.64
N HIS A 268 24.05 -11.51 -12.57
CA HIS A 268 22.96 -12.26 -13.15
C HIS A 268 22.51 -13.36 -12.18
N VAL A 269 21.32 -13.20 -11.62
CA VAL A 269 20.82 -14.05 -10.53
C VAL A 269 20.41 -15.41 -11.08
N LEU A 270 21.07 -16.47 -10.60
CA LEU A 270 20.75 -17.85 -10.93
C LEU A 270 19.79 -18.47 -9.91
N SER A 271 19.94 -18.09 -8.64
CA SER A 271 19.08 -18.50 -7.53
C SER A 271 19.21 -17.51 -6.38
N PHE A 272 18.14 -17.33 -5.60
CA PHE A 272 18.14 -16.44 -4.45
C PHE A 272 17.26 -16.96 -3.31
N ARG A 273 17.49 -16.40 -2.12
CA ARG A 273 16.69 -16.60 -0.91
C ARG A 273 16.43 -15.27 -0.24
N GLN A 274 15.18 -15.00 0.11
CA GLN A 274 14.78 -13.79 0.83
C GLN A 274 14.69 -14.09 2.34
N PHE A 275 15.08 -13.12 3.17
CA PHE A 275 15.01 -13.22 4.62
C PHE A 275 14.11 -12.12 5.19
N PRO A 276 13.25 -12.43 6.17
CA PRO A 276 12.34 -11.46 6.75
C PRO A 276 13.05 -10.39 7.58
N ASN A 277 14.25 -10.70 8.11
CA ASN A 277 15.09 -9.79 8.88
C ASN A 277 16.54 -10.29 8.96
N ILE A 278 17.44 -9.41 9.40
CA ILE A 278 18.87 -9.67 9.51
C ILE A 278 19.22 -10.79 10.51
N GLN A 279 18.42 -10.97 11.56
CA GLN A 279 18.59 -12.07 12.52
C GLN A 279 18.27 -13.43 11.87
N GLY A 280 17.31 -13.47 10.96
CA GLY A 280 16.99 -14.64 10.14
C GLY A 280 18.16 -15.05 9.24
N LEU A 281 18.80 -14.08 8.59
CA LEU A 281 20.03 -14.31 7.82
C LEU A 281 21.14 -14.89 8.71
N TYR A 282 21.38 -14.30 9.88
CA TYR A 282 22.38 -14.80 10.83
C TYR A 282 22.11 -16.24 11.29
N LEU A 283 20.86 -16.56 11.70
CA LEU A 283 20.49 -17.91 12.12
C LEU A 283 20.63 -18.92 10.98
N HIS A 284 20.31 -18.50 9.76
CA HIS A 284 20.52 -19.31 8.58
C HIS A 284 22.00 -19.57 8.35
N GLN A 285 22.87 -18.56 8.51
CA GLN A 285 24.32 -18.64 8.35
C GLN A 285 25.04 -19.33 9.51
N ASN A 286 24.48 -19.41 10.71
CA ASN A 286 25.16 -19.94 11.90
C ASN A 286 24.32 -21.00 12.63
N LEU A 287 23.92 -22.02 11.87
CA LEU A 287 23.00 -23.11 12.24
C LEU A 287 23.64 -24.13 13.21
N THR A 288 24.26 -23.67 14.29
CA THR A 288 25.00 -24.53 15.23
C THR A 288 24.88 -24.07 16.68
N ARG A 289 24.43 -25.02 17.53
CA ARG A 289 24.33 -25.04 19.00
C ARG A 289 23.24 -24.17 19.65
N LEU A 290 22.25 -24.87 20.21
CA LEU A 290 21.44 -24.42 21.33
C LEU A 290 22.35 -24.36 22.56
N THR A 291 22.71 -23.14 22.96
CA THR A 291 23.54 -22.85 24.12
C THR A 291 22.68 -22.73 25.38
N ASP A 292 23.30 -22.68 26.55
CA ASP A 292 22.60 -22.39 27.80
C ASP A 292 22.07 -20.94 27.78
N HIS A 293 20.80 -20.80 27.40
CA HIS A 293 20.15 -19.53 27.14
C HIS A 293 19.96 -18.66 28.40
N GLU A 294 19.78 -19.28 29.57
CA GLU A 294 19.69 -18.55 30.84
C GLU A 294 21.03 -17.88 31.17
N SER A 295 22.13 -18.60 30.93
CA SER A 295 23.49 -18.08 31.06
C SER A 295 23.75 -16.93 30.08
N ALA A 296 23.34 -17.06 28.81
CA ALA A 296 23.51 -16.02 27.80
C ALA A 296 22.75 -14.73 28.16
N ARG A 297 21.49 -14.83 28.61
CA ARG A 297 20.69 -13.70 29.11
C ARG A 297 21.37 -12.98 30.28
N ALA A 298 21.84 -13.74 31.27
CA ALA A 298 22.50 -13.17 32.44
C ALA A 298 23.82 -12.44 32.08
N LYS A 299 24.61 -13.01 31.15
CA LYS A 299 25.85 -12.41 30.66
C LYS A 299 25.61 -11.07 29.97
N ILE A 300 24.65 -10.98 29.05
CA ILE A 300 24.37 -9.71 28.34
C ILE A 300 23.81 -8.65 29.30
N LEU A 301 22.92 -9.00 30.21
CA LEU A 301 22.39 -8.06 31.21
C LEU A 301 23.47 -7.53 32.13
N THR A 302 24.37 -8.39 32.61
CA THR A 302 25.51 -7.99 33.45
C THR A 302 26.41 -7.01 32.70
N LYS A 303 26.67 -7.27 31.41
CA LYS A 303 27.54 -6.42 30.59
C LYS A 303 26.89 -5.06 30.28
N VAL A 304 25.62 -5.04 29.90
CA VAL A 304 24.87 -3.79 29.68
C VAL A 304 24.77 -2.99 30.98
N SER A 305 24.44 -3.64 32.11
CA SER A 305 24.38 -2.98 33.41
C SER A 305 25.72 -2.36 33.81
N SER A 306 26.85 -3.01 33.50
CA SER A 306 28.17 -2.40 33.72
C SER A 306 28.41 -1.12 32.91
N VAL A 307 27.86 -1.03 31.69
CA VAL A 307 27.88 0.18 30.87
C VAL A 307 26.95 1.26 31.47
N PHE A 308 25.85 0.82 32.07
CA PHE A 308 24.85 1.63 32.75
C PHE A 308 25.14 1.85 34.25
N SER A 309 26.41 1.79 34.66
CA SER A 309 26.85 2.06 36.04
C SER A 309 26.10 1.25 37.12
N GLY A 310 25.75 0.00 36.81
CA GLY A 310 25.07 -0.94 37.71
C GLY A 310 23.54 -0.90 37.64
N ASP A 311 22.94 -0.07 36.77
CA ASP A 311 21.48 0.01 36.64
C ASP A 311 20.91 -1.20 35.87
N MET A 312 20.58 -2.26 36.62
CA MET A 312 20.00 -3.49 36.09
C MET A 312 18.62 -3.28 35.44
N LYS A 313 17.82 -2.31 35.89
CA LYS A 313 16.49 -2.07 35.32
C LYS A 313 16.59 -1.42 33.94
N ALA A 314 17.48 -0.44 33.79
CA ALA A 314 17.79 0.14 32.49
C ALA A 314 18.37 -0.91 31.53
N ALA A 315 19.22 -1.82 32.04
CA ALA A 315 19.80 -2.90 31.24
C ALA A 315 18.74 -3.91 30.75
N GLU A 316 17.79 -4.27 31.60
CA GLU A 316 16.69 -5.16 31.23
C GLU A 316 15.76 -4.54 30.19
N LEU A 317 15.39 -3.27 30.35
CA LEU A 317 14.58 -2.56 29.35
C LEU A 317 15.29 -2.43 28.00
N LEU A 318 16.62 -2.21 28.00
CA LEU A 318 17.40 -2.23 26.77
C LEU A 318 17.32 -3.59 26.08
N LEU A 319 17.48 -4.69 26.83
CA LEU A 319 17.36 -6.04 26.30
C LEU A 319 15.95 -6.25 25.71
N LEU A 320 14.89 -5.88 26.40
CA LEU A 320 13.52 -6.01 25.90
C LEU A 320 13.29 -5.18 24.63
N SER A 321 13.85 -3.97 24.54
CA SER A 321 13.80 -3.13 23.34
C SER A 321 14.49 -3.80 22.15
N LEU A 322 15.66 -4.40 22.35
CA LEU A 322 16.39 -5.14 21.29
C LEU A 322 15.64 -6.38 20.79
N LEU A 323 14.91 -7.05 21.69
CA LEU A 323 14.10 -8.24 21.38
C LEU A 323 12.71 -7.90 20.81
N SER A 324 12.29 -6.63 20.91
CA SER A 324 11.01 -6.16 20.39
C SER A 324 10.98 -6.25 18.86
N SER A 325 9.84 -6.62 18.33
CA SER A 325 9.61 -6.80 16.89
C SER A 325 8.15 -6.52 16.58
N VAL A 326 7.86 -6.02 15.38
CA VAL A 326 6.49 -5.83 14.91
C VAL A 326 5.78 -7.19 14.87
N ILE A 327 4.73 -7.36 15.68
CA ILE A 327 3.91 -8.58 15.72
C ILE A 327 2.70 -8.43 14.80
N ARG A 328 2.04 -7.28 14.88
CA ARG A 328 0.83 -6.98 14.12
C ARG A 328 0.70 -5.48 13.89
N ARG A 329 0.24 -5.11 12.70
CA ARG A 329 -0.20 -3.76 12.36
C ARG A 329 -1.73 -3.77 12.29
N GLN A 330 -2.39 -2.86 12.98
CA GLN A 330 -3.85 -2.74 12.96
C GLN A 330 -4.23 -1.27 13.18
N ASN A 331 -5.01 -0.67 12.26
CA ASN A 331 -5.47 0.73 12.33
C ASN A 331 -4.31 1.73 12.57
N GLN A 332 -3.22 1.65 11.81
CA GLN A 332 -2.00 2.47 11.96
C GLN A 332 -1.28 2.37 13.34
N GLN A 333 -1.71 1.47 14.24
CA GLN A 333 -0.97 1.14 15.45
C GLN A 333 -0.11 -0.11 15.23
N VAL A 334 1.13 -0.02 15.73
CA VAL A 334 2.10 -1.12 15.70
C VAL A 334 2.16 -1.77 17.08
N LEU A 335 1.86 -3.07 17.12
CA LEU A 335 1.93 -3.87 18.33
C LEU A 335 3.24 -4.68 18.38
N GLY A 336 3.83 -4.76 19.56
CA GLY A 336 5.03 -5.57 19.83
C GLY A 336 6.37 -4.85 19.75
N MET A 337 6.38 -3.58 19.32
CA MET A 337 7.58 -2.74 19.33
C MET A 337 7.73 -1.95 20.63
N LEU A 338 8.98 -1.79 21.07
CA LEU A 338 9.33 -1.10 22.30
C LEU A 338 10.50 -0.14 22.06
N SER A 339 10.20 1.14 21.98
CA SER A 339 11.19 2.23 21.88
C SER A 339 11.66 2.68 23.26
N LEU A 340 12.96 2.95 23.39
CA LEU A 340 13.59 3.26 24.67
C LEU A 340 14.44 4.52 24.58
N ASN A 341 14.17 5.50 25.45
CA ASN A 341 15.07 6.58 25.78
C ASN A 341 15.74 6.31 27.13
N VAL A 342 17.07 6.25 27.14
CA VAL A 342 17.88 6.27 28.36
C VAL A 342 18.49 7.66 28.45
N TYR A 343 18.10 8.42 29.48
CA TYR A 343 18.58 9.79 29.70
C TYR A 343 19.33 9.94 31.02
N ALA A 344 19.89 11.12 31.26
CA ALA A 344 20.90 11.35 32.30
C ALA A 344 22.16 10.48 32.12
N CYS A 345 22.50 10.17 30.86
CA CYS A 345 23.68 9.38 30.53
C CYS A 345 24.96 10.23 30.67
N PRO A 346 25.99 9.72 31.39
CA PRO A 346 27.35 10.21 31.26
C PRO A 346 27.84 10.11 29.80
N GLY A 347 28.69 11.05 29.37
CA GLY A 347 29.14 11.14 27.97
C GLY A 347 29.95 9.93 27.45
N ASP A 348 30.43 9.05 28.34
CA ASP A 348 31.13 7.83 27.98
C ASP A 348 30.22 6.60 27.77
N VAL A 349 28.92 6.71 28.10
CA VAL A 349 27.95 5.61 27.95
C VAL A 349 27.69 5.30 26.48
N ALA A 350 27.38 6.29 25.64
CA ALA A 350 27.10 6.10 24.22
C ALA A 350 28.21 5.35 23.47
N PRO A 351 29.50 5.75 23.52
CA PRO A 351 30.56 5.04 22.83
C PRO A 351 30.85 3.64 23.40
N LYS A 352 30.65 3.43 24.71
CA LYS A 352 30.78 2.10 25.34
C LYS A 352 29.66 1.17 24.88
N LEU A 353 28.43 1.68 24.82
CA LEU A 353 27.26 0.91 24.40
C LEU A 353 27.34 0.54 22.91
N VAL A 354 27.70 1.49 22.04
CA VAL A 354 27.89 1.21 20.61
C VAL A 354 28.93 0.11 20.40
N ARG A 355 30.06 0.14 21.12
CA ARG A 355 31.08 -0.93 21.05
C ARG A 355 30.54 -2.29 21.48
N LEU A 356 29.79 -2.34 22.58
CA LEU A 356 29.17 -3.56 23.06
C LEU A 356 28.13 -4.10 22.05
N LEU A 357 27.20 -3.25 21.60
CA LEU A 357 26.14 -3.65 20.69
C LEU A 357 26.67 -4.10 19.33
N LYS A 358 27.70 -3.44 18.77
CA LYS A 358 28.39 -3.90 17.54
C LYS A 358 28.98 -5.29 17.68
N SER A 359 29.43 -5.68 18.88
CA SER A 359 29.99 -7.02 19.11
C SER A 359 28.93 -8.12 19.21
N VAL A 360 27.64 -7.80 19.44
CA VAL A 360 26.59 -8.80 19.72
C VAL A 360 25.39 -8.75 18.76
N LEU A 361 25.12 -7.61 18.10
CA LEU A 361 24.03 -7.45 17.13
C LEU A 361 24.53 -7.62 15.69
N PRO A 362 23.78 -8.29 14.82
CA PRO A 362 24.20 -8.52 13.44
C PRO A 362 24.20 -7.24 12.59
N SER A 363 23.34 -6.26 12.92
CA SER A 363 23.37 -4.92 12.31
C SER A 363 23.00 -3.84 13.34
N LEU A 364 23.82 -2.78 13.39
CA LEU A 364 23.63 -1.60 14.23
C LEU A 364 23.96 -0.33 13.44
N MET A 365 22.96 0.53 13.27
CA MET A 365 23.15 1.89 12.78
C MET A 365 23.19 2.85 13.97
N SER A 366 24.26 3.65 14.08
CA SER A 366 24.44 4.61 15.17
C SER A 366 24.65 6.01 14.60
N GLU A 367 23.81 6.96 15.01
CA GLU A 367 23.88 8.34 14.55
C GLU A 367 23.86 9.33 15.72
N LYS A 368 24.58 10.43 15.54
CA LYS A 368 24.53 11.55 16.47
C LYS A 368 23.35 12.44 16.09
N LEU A 369 22.55 12.83 17.07
CA LEU A 369 21.42 13.72 16.87
C LEU A 369 21.76 15.10 17.46
N ASP A 370 22.37 15.93 16.62
CA ASP A 370 22.62 17.34 16.90
C ASP A 370 21.99 18.24 15.81
N LEU A 371 21.92 19.55 16.06
CA LEU A 371 21.32 20.51 15.14
C LEU A 371 21.97 20.52 13.75
N ASP A 372 23.28 20.27 13.68
CA ASP A 372 24.00 20.24 12.40
C ASP A 372 23.60 19.01 11.60
N THR A 373 23.60 17.84 12.24
CA THR A 373 23.20 16.57 11.62
C THR A 373 21.76 16.63 11.10
N LEU A 374 20.83 17.13 11.92
CA LEU A 374 19.41 17.28 11.53
C LEU A 374 19.21 18.22 10.34
N ASN A 375 20.03 19.26 10.19
CA ASN A 375 19.87 20.23 9.11
C ASN A 375 20.68 19.88 7.85
N THR A 376 21.73 19.08 7.96
CA THR A 376 22.67 18.82 6.86
C THR A 376 22.57 17.41 6.28
N ARG A 377 22.43 16.37 7.11
CA ARG A 377 22.40 14.98 6.63
C ARG A 377 21.09 14.65 5.93
N ASN A 378 21.11 13.61 5.09
CA ASN A 378 19.89 13.04 4.54
C ASN A 378 19.45 11.81 5.36
N MET A 379 18.47 11.98 6.25
CA MET A 379 17.92 10.84 7.00
C MET A 379 16.77 10.15 6.27
N VAL A 380 16.05 10.89 5.42
CA VAL A 380 14.86 10.43 4.69
C VAL A 380 15.26 10.09 3.27
N PRO A 381 14.95 8.89 2.74
CA PRO A 381 15.23 8.56 1.35
C PRO A 381 14.48 9.48 0.40
N SER A 382 15.13 9.86 -0.71
CA SER A 382 14.54 10.79 -1.68
C SER A 382 14.92 10.40 -3.11
N SER A 383 13.97 10.44 -4.03
CA SER A 383 14.19 10.23 -5.45
C SER A 383 14.18 11.57 -6.20
N ASP A 384 15.00 11.69 -7.23
CA ASP A 384 14.95 12.77 -8.22
C ASP A 384 14.15 12.41 -9.49
N GLY A 385 13.46 11.26 -9.48
CA GLY A 385 12.67 10.75 -10.60
C GLY A 385 13.39 9.71 -11.46
N GLU A 386 14.73 9.69 -11.40
CA GLU A 386 15.56 8.69 -12.08
C GLU A 386 16.30 7.81 -11.07
N THR A 387 16.72 8.37 -9.94
CA THR A 387 17.57 7.68 -8.97
C THR A 387 17.06 7.83 -7.54
N LEU A 388 16.92 6.71 -6.84
CA LEU A 388 16.61 6.73 -5.41
C LEU A 388 17.88 7.00 -4.59
N ARG A 389 17.96 8.18 -3.98
CA ARG A 389 19.02 8.52 -3.00
C ARG A 389 18.67 7.96 -1.64
N SER A 390 19.63 7.31 -1.03
CA SER A 390 19.46 6.66 0.25
C SER A 390 19.44 7.67 1.40
N GLY A 391 18.58 7.41 2.37
CA GLY A 391 18.55 8.12 3.64
C GLY A 391 19.05 7.23 4.77
N THR A 392 19.57 7.80 5.84
CA THR A 392 20.04 7.04 7.02
C THR A 392 18.96 6.14 7.65
N CYS A 393 17.67 6.45 7.47
CA CYS A 393 16.56 5.61 7.93
C CYS A 393 16.19 4.46 6.97
N GLN A 394 16.79 4.37 5.77
CA GLN A 394 16.61 3.23 4.86
C GLN A 394 17.42 2.02 5.37
N LEU A 395 16.86 1.29 6.32
CA LEU A 395 17.55 0.20 7.01
C LEU A 395 16.90 -1.15 6.73
N ALA A 396 17.69 -2.21 6.88
CA ALA A 396 17.21 -3.57 6.78
C ALA A 396 16.33 -3.93 7.98
N GLN A 397 15.31 -4.76 7.74
CA GLN A 397 14.42 -5.25 8.80
C GLN A 397 15.25 -5.93 9.91
N GLY A 398 15.01 -5.54 11.16
CA GLY A 398 15.75 -6.01 12.34
C GLY A 398 17.05 -5.25 12.66
N THR A 399 17.45 -4.26 11.87
CA THR A 399 18.57 -3.37 12.21
C THR A 399 18.23 -2.50 13.41
N CYS A 400 19.12 -2.45 14.41
CA CYS A 400 18.97 -1.55 15.54
C CYS A 400 19.43 -0.13 15.18
N LEU A 401 18.58 0.86 15.43
CA LEU A 401 18.92 2.29 15.26
C LEU A 401 19.19 2.91 16.63
N LEU A 402 20.42 3.38 16.85
CA LEU A 402 20.84 4.08 18.06
C LEU A 402 21.08 5.56 17.76
N LEU A 403 20.33 6.42 18.45
CA LEU A 403 20.42 7.88 18.34
C LEU A 403 21.09 8.46 19.58
N ASP A 404 22.17 9.22 19.40
CA ASP A 404 22.90 9.90 20.48
C ASP A 404 22.56 11.40 20.50
N GLU A 405 21.63 11.80 21.37
CA GLU A 405 21.22 13.18 21.65
C GLU A 405 22.17 13.91 22.61
N GLY A 406 23.31 13.31 23.00
CA GLY A 406 24.27 13.92 23.92
C GLY A 406 24.87 15.24 23.42
N GLY A 407 24.80 15.49 22.11
CA GLY A 407 25.26 16.72 21.46
C GLY A 407 24.18 17.78 21.21
N MET A 408 22.92 17.52 21.55
CA MET A 408 21.81 18.42 21.26
C MET A 408 21.90 19.71 22.09
N LYS A 409 21.67 20.86 21.45
CA LYS A 409 21.75 22.20 22.05
C LYS A 409 20.55 23.04 21.61
N ASP A 410 20.29 24.13 22.33
CA ASP A 410 19.28 25.12 21.94
C ASP A 410 19.65 25.76 20.58
N GLY A 411 18.67 25.84 19.68
CA GLY A 411 18.84 26.43 18.34
C GLY A 411 17.58 26.25 17.47
N GLN A 412 17.66 26.63 16.21
CA GLN A 412 16.55 26.52 15.25
C GLN A 412 16.76 25.36 14.28
N LEU A 413 15.71 24.58 14.06
CA LEU A 413 15.64 23.59 12.98
C LEU A 413 15.16 24.29 11.71
N GLY A 414 15.87 24.09 10.61
CA GLY A 414 15.36 24.46 9.29
C GLY A 414 14.33 23.44 8.79
N ASP A 415 13.72 23.71 7.63
CA ASP A 415 12.66 22.86 7.08
C ASP A 415 13.09 21.39 6.92
N ARG A 416 14.36 21.16 6.54
CA ARG A 416 14.93 19.81 6.46
C ARG A 416 14.99 19.14 7.83
N GLY A 417 15.43 19.84 8.88
CA GLY A 417 15.48 19.30 10.23
C GLY A 417 14.10 18.96 10.80
N VAL A 418 13.10 19.79 10.53
CA VAL A 418 11.70 19.51 10.91
C VAL A 418 11.19 18.24 10.23
N ARG A 419 11.46 18.08 8.92
CA ARG A 419 11.07 16.87 8.18
C ARG A 419 11.75 15.61 8.73
N GLN A 420 13.03 15.68 9.10
CA GLN A 420 13.75 14.54 9.68
C GLN A 420 13.20 14.13 11.05
N ILE A 421 12.88 15.10 11.92
CA ILE A 421 12.23 14.81 13.20
C ILE A 421 10.86 14.16 13.01
N ARG A 422 10.08 14.62 12.01
CA ARG A 422 8.80 14.00 11.66
C ARG A 422 8.98 12.56 11.16
N ALA A 423 9.99 12.30 10.32
CA ALA A 423 10.32 10.96 9.84
C ALA A 423 10.78 10.03 10.97
N LEU A 424 11.64 10.49 11.87
CA LEU A 424 12.05 9.73 13.07
C LEU A 424 10.87 9.44 13.98
N THR A 425 9.97 10.40 14.15
CA THR A 425 8.73 10.22 14.92
C THR A 425 7.87 9.11 14.31
N ARG A 426 7.62 9.16 13.00
CA ARG A 426 6.88 8.11 12.26
C ARG A 426 7.56 6.75 12.37
N MET A 427 8.88 6.69 12.26
CA MET A 427 9.65 5.45 12.41
C MET A 427 9.48 4.86 13.82
N ILE A 428 9.48 5.70 14.87
CA ILE A 428 9.32 5.22 16.24
C ILE A 428 7.88 4.77 16.52
N THR A 429 6.86 5.56 16.13
CA THR A 429 5.46 5.31 16.53
C THR A 429 4.74 4.36 15.60
N ALA A 430 4.96 4.48 14.30
CA ALA A 430 4.24 3.74 13.25
C ALA A 430 5.13 2.71 12.53
N GLN A 431 6.44 2.68 12.82
CA GLN A 431 7.40 1.78 12.17
C GLN A 431 7.24 1.83 10.65
N VAL A 432 7.25 3.04 10.14
CA VAL A 432 7.26 3.39 8.72
C VAL A 432 8.30 4.48 8.48
N VAL A 433 8.95 4.43 7.31
CA VAL A 433 9.89 5.46 6.85
C VAL A 433 9.28 6.11 5.61
N PRO A 434 9.11 7.45 5.60
CA PRO A 434 8.65 8.14 4.40
C PRO A 434 9.76 8.16 3.34
N PHE A 435 9.39 7.98 2.08
CA PHE A 435 10.23 8.08 0.90
C PHE A 435 9.71 9.25 0.07
N GLN A 436 10.58 10.19 -0.22
CA GLN A 436 10.22 11.40 -0.93
C GLN A 436 10.45 11.21 -2.43
N PHE A 437 9.44 11.43 -3.27
CA PHE A 437 9.60 11.50 -4.72
C PHE A 437 9.26 12.92 -5.19
N PRO A 438 9.67 13.33 -6.39
CA PRO A 438 9.46 14.72 -6.85
C PRO A 438 7.99 15.13 -6.89
N PHE A 439 7.06 14.18 -7.01
CA PHE A 439 5.64 14.40 -7.21
C PHE A 439 4.72 13.69 -6.19
N SER A 440 5.27 12.89 -5.28
CA SER A 440 4.50 12.14 -4.26
C SER A 440 5.40 11.66 -3.11
N ASP A 441 4.81 11.34 -1.96
CA ASP A 441 5.52 10.68 -0.85
C ASP A 441 4.91 9.29 -0.62
N PHE A 442 5.75 8.29 -0.35
CA PHE A 442 5.30 6.93 -0.02
C PHE A 442 5.84 6.50 1.34
N GLU A 443 5.04 5.80 2.14
CA GLU A 443 5.51 5.24 3.41
C GLU A 443 5.90 3.76 3.23
N VAL A 444 7.14 3.43 3.59
CA VAL A 444 7.67 2.05 3.55
C VAL A 444 7.70 1.48 4.97
N GLU A 445 7.14 0.28 5.14
CA GLU A 445 7.14 -0.43 6.42
C GLU A 445 8.54 -0.84 6.89
N THR A 446 8.81 -0.66 8.19
CA THR A 446 10.06 -1.08 8.85
C THR A 446 9.80 -1.85 10.15
N ASP A 447 10.80 -2.59 10.64
CA ASP A 447 10.86 -3.28 11.92
C ASP A 447 12.26 -3.05 12.51
N CYS A 448 12.48 -1.84 13.01
CA CYS A 448 13.77 -1.41 13.54
C CYS A 448 13.61 -0.93 14.98
N PRO A 449 14.24 -1.60 15.98
CA PRO A 449 14.23 -1.10 17.34
C PRO A 449 15.03 0.20 17.42
N VAL A 450 14.42 1.24 18.00
CA VAL A 450 15.01 2.56 18.15
C VAL A 450 15.36 2.80 19.62
N ILE A 451 16.64 3.09 19.87
CA ILE A 451 17.19 3.41 21.19
C ILE A 451 17.78 4.81 21.15
N ILE A 452 17.36 5.66 22.09
CA ILE A 452 17.81 7.05 22.19
C ILE A 452 18.60 7.23 23.49
N LEU A 453 19.80 7.78 23.39
CA LEU A 453 20.64 8.15 24.53
C LEU A 453 20.74 9.67 24.63
N GLY A 454 20.64 10.23 25.83
CA GLY A 454 20.72 11.68 26.01
C GLY A 454 21.08 12.13 27.41
N GLN A 455 21.39 13.42 27.56
CA GLN A 455 21.54 14.04 28.88
C GLN A 455 20.16 14.34 29.51
N THR A 456 19.22 14.80 28.67
CA THR A 456 17.85 15.10 29.04
C THR A 456 16.89 14.08 28.42
N LYS A 457 15.65 14.08 28.89
CA LYS A 457 14.58 13.30 28.25
C LYS A 457 14.40 13.77 26.80
N THR A 458 14.30 12.84 25.86
CA THR A 458 14.13 13.12 24.42
C THR A 458 12.83 13.86 24.13
N ILE A 459 12.85 14.62 23.03
CA ILE A 459 11.67 15.24 22.42
C ILE A 459 10.87 14.25 21.55
N LEU A 460 11.50 13.14 21.13
CA LEU A 460 10.86 12.13 20.30
C LEU A 460 9.89 11.28 21.13
N PRO A 461 8.73 10.89 20.57
CA PRO A 461 7.77 10.07 21.30
C PRO A 461 8.31 8.65 21.47
N VAL A 462 8.58 8.25 22.72
CA VAL A 462 9.09 6.92 23.07
C VAL A 462 8.18 6.22 24.08
N ASP A 463 8.16 4.89 24.03
CA ASP A 463 7.38 4.05 24.94
C ASP A 463 7.92 4.10 26.37
N PHE A 464 9.26 4.09 26.52
CA PHE A 464 9.92 4.18 27.81
C PHE A 464 10.97 5.27 27.82
N ALA A 465 10.90 6.14 28.83
CA ALA A 465 11.96 7.10 29.13
C ALA A 465 12.47 6.85 30.55
N VAL A 466 13.72 6.39 30.66
CA VAL A 466 14.35 5.98 31.92
C VAL A 466 15.57 6.84 32.22
N ALA A 467 15.55 7.51 33.37
CA ALA A 467 16.74 8.18 33.89
C ALA A 467 17.71 7.14 34.42
N LEU A 468 18.95 7.17 33.94
CA LEU A 468 20.02 6.31 34.44
C LEU A 468 20.29 6.64 35.91
N LYS A 469 20.18 5.65 36.79
CA LYS A 469 20.44 5.82 38.23
C LYS A 469 21.72 5.07 38.60
N PRO A 470 22.89 5.75 38.62
CA PRO A 470 24.13 5.10 39.04
C PRO A 470 23.99 4.63 40.48
N GLN A 471 24.24 3.35 40.72
CA GLN A 471 24.23 2.83 42.09
C GLN A 471 25.54 3.22 42.79
N LEU A 472 25.41 3.83 43.97
CA LEU A 472 26.52 4.14 44.89
C LEU A 472 27.03 2.83 45.52
N GLN A 473 27.66 1.97 44.72
CA GLN A 473 28.45 0.87 45.23
C GLN A 473 29.83 0.90 44.56
N GLU A 474 30.85 0.81 45.41
CA GLU A 474 32.24 1.11 45.11
C GLU A 474 32.80 0.40 43.87
N ALA A 475 33.52 1.18 43.07
CA ALA A 475 34.73 0.79 42.36
C ALA A 475 34.71 -0.50 41.52
N THR A 476 34.65 -0.30 40.19
CA THR A 476 35.58 -0.93 39.25
C THR A 476 35.78 -2.44 39.39
N ALA A 477 34.75 -3.24 39.12
CA ALA A 477 35.02 -4.47 38.39
C ALA A 477 35.23 -4.07 36.93
N SER A 478 36.48 -4.06 36.44
CA SER A 478 36.72 -4.09 35.01
C SER A 478 36.08 -5.37 34.49
N VAL A 479 34.81 -5.31 34.05
CA VAL A 479 34.15 -6.47 33.49
C VAL A 479 34.94 -6.81 32.24
N SER A 480 35.63 -7.96 32.28
CA SER A 480 36.41 -8.46 31.16
C SER A 480 35.56 -8.43 29.88
N PRO A 481 36.15 -8.20 28.70
CA PRO A 481 35.45 -8.43 27.44
C PRO A 481 34.85 -9.83 27.44
N LEU A 482 33.67 -10.00 26.84
CA LEU A 482 33.10 -11.33 26.64
C LEU A 482 34.10 -12.15 25.80
N SER A 483 34.36 -13.39 26.22
CA SER A 483 35.17 -14.31 25.43
C SER A 483 34.46 -14.67 24.12
N ASN A 484 35.18 -15.17 23.12
CA ASN A 484 34.60 -15.49 21.80
C ASN A 484 33.42 -16.48 21.89
N GLY A 485 33.53 -17.51 22.75
CA GLY A 485 32.43 -18.45 22.97
C GLY A 485 31.21 -17.79 23.64
N GLU A 486 31.42 -16.86 24.57
CA GLU A 486 30.32 -16.11 25.19
C GLU A 486 29.65 -15.13 24.23
N LEU A 487 30.40 -14.54 23.29
CA LEU A 487 29.85 -13.70 22.24
C LEU A 487 28.95 -14.51 21.29
N GLU A 488 29.37 -15.70 20.89
CA GLU A 488 28.56 -16.62 20.09
C GLU A 488 27.27 -17.04 20.82
N ASP A 489 27.37 -17.39 22.10
CA ASP A 489 26.21 -17.71 22.94
C ASP A 489 25.18 -16.56 22.93
N VAL A 490 25.65 -15.33 23.14
CA VAL A 490 24.80 -14.12 23.20
C VAL A 490 24.21 -13.78 21.84
N ARG A 491 24.97 -13.87 20.75
CA ARG A 491 24.49 -13.60 19.38
C ARG A 491 23.38 -14.58 18.98
N SER A 492 23.62 -15.88 19.21
CA SER A 492 22.63 -16.94 18.97
C SER A 492 21.38 -16.74 19.82
N TYR A 493 21.55 -16.38 21.11
CA TYR A 493 20.44 -16.05 22.00
C TYR A 493 19.62 -14.86 21.50
N LEU A 494 20.23 -13.71 21.18
CA LEU A 494 19.51 -12.51 20.75
C LEU A 494 18.76 -12.74 19.43
N ALA A 495 19.38 -13.42 18.47
CA ALA A 495 18.75 -13.72 17.19
C ALA A 495 17.59 -14.72 17.33
N SER A 496 17.78 -15.78 18.13
CA SER A 496 16.73 -16.77 18.40
C SER A 496 15.58 -16.16 19.19
N ALA A 497 15.89 -15.33 20.19
CA ALA A 497 14.89 -14.69 21.04
C ALA A 497 14.06 -13.70 20.22
N ARG A 498 14.67 -12.84 19.40
CA ARG A 498 13.93 -11.88 18.54
C ARG A 498 12.97 -12.57 17.56
N ASN A 499 13.33 -13.73 17.01
CA ASN A 499 12.48 -14.48 16.08
C ASN A 499 11.51 -15.46 16.76
N LEU A 500 11.43 -15.47 18.09
CA LEU A 500 10.51 -16.33 18.84
C LEU A 500 9.10 -15.73 18.94
N GLU A 501 8.10 -16.51 18.56
CA GLU A 501 6.69 -16.19 18.80
C GLU A 501 6.23 -16.70 20.18
N VAL A 502 5.48 -15.86 20.89
CA VAL A 502 4.99 -16.14 22.26
C VAL A 502 3.48 -16.08 22.30
N ASN A 503 2.87 -17.20 22.72
CA ASN A 503 1.43 -17.36 22.85
C ASN A 503 0.96 -17.08 24.29
N ILE A 504 -0.22 -16.49 24.43
CA ILE A 504 -0.90 -16.29 25.72
C ILE A 504 -1.93 -17.40 25.87
N SER A 505 -1.79 -18.27 26.88
CA SER A 505 -2.75 -19.33 27.14
C SER A 505 -4.08 -18.77 27.67
N SER A 506 -5.17 -19.51 27.48
CA SER A 506 -6.49 -19.13 27.98
C SER A 506 -6.52 -18.94 29.50
N GLU A 507 -5.80 -19.78 30.25
CA GLU A 507 -5.70 -19.69 31.72
C GLU A 507 -5.06 -18.35 32.17
N ILE A 508 -3.96 -17.96 31.52
CA ILE A 508 -3.28 -16.70 31.85
C ILE A 508 -4.13 -15.50 31.41
N SER A 509 -4.82 -15.60 30.27
CA SER A 509 -5.73 -14.56 29.80
C SER A 509 -6.87 -14.30 30.81
N GLU A 510 -7.44 -15.35 31.39
CA GLU A 510 -8.50 -15.22 32.41
C GLU A 510 -7.96 -14.58 33.71
N ARG A 511 -6.75 -14.97 34.14
CA ARG A 511 -6.11 -14.34 35.31
C ARG A 511 -5.82 -12.86 35.09
N ILE A 512 -5.33 -12.48 33.91
CA ILE A 512 -5.08 -11.07 33.54
C ILE A 512 -6.39 -10.27 33.55
N GLN A 513 -7.47 -10.85 33.01
CA GLN A 513 -8.79 -10.22 33.04
C GLN A 513 -9.28 -9.95 34.47
N ASN A 514 -9.09 -10.91 35.38
CA ASN A 514 -9.45 -10.75 36.79
C ASN A 514 -8.61 -9.67 37.50
N ASP A 515 -7.30 -9.65 37.27
CA ASP A 515 -6.39 -8.62 37.81
C ASP A 515 -6.75 -7.22 37.27
N PHE A 516 -7.07 -7.12 35.98
CA PHE A 516 -7.52 -5.88 35.35
C PHE A 516 -8.80 -5.33 35.97
N VAL A 517 -9.79 -6.18 36.24
CA VAL A 517 -11.03 -5.79 36.92
C VAL A 517 -10.73 -5.28 38.33
N ASN A 518 -9.79 -5.89 39.05
CA ASN A 518 -9.39 -5.44 40.38
C ASN A 518 -8.66 -4.09 40.33
N MET A 519 -7.80 -3.86 39.34
CA MET A 519 -7.13 -2.57 39.13
C MET A 519 -8.13 -1.45 38.80
N LYS A 520 -9.17 -1.73 37.99
CA LYS A 520 -10.25 -0.77 37.69
C LYS A 520 -11.07 -0.42 38.94
N LYS A 521 -11.36 -1.41 39.80
CA LYS A 521 -12.03 -1.19 41.09
C LYS A 521 -11.21 -0.34 42.07
N ALA A 522 -9.88 -0.37 41.96
CA ALA A 522 -8.97 0.40 42.79
C ALA A 522 -8.78 1.87 42.36
N GLY A 523 -9.46 2.35 41.30
CA GLY A 523 -9.51 3.77 40.94
C GLY A 523 -8.23 4.34 40.32
N ARG A 524 -7.44 3.55 39.60
CA ARG A 524 -6.29 4.07 38.82
C ARG A 524 -6.74 4.69 37.49
N ASP A 525 -6.16 5.82 37.11
CA ASP A 525 -6.41 6.50 35.82
C ASP A 525 -5.98 5.65 34.61
N ASP A 526 -6.78 5.74 33.54
CA ASP A 526 -6.70 5.06 32.23
C ASP A 526 -6.11 3.62 32.24
N PRO A 527 -6.83 2.64 32.83
CA PRO A 527 -6.33 1.27 32.96
C PRO A 527 -6.17 0.54 31.62
N VAL A 528 -6.90 0.95 30.57
CA VAL A 528 -6.92 0.26 29.27
C VAL A 528 -5.59 0.43 28.52
N LYS A 529 -5.01 1.65 28.51
CA LYS A 529 -3.70 1.90 27.91
C LYS A 529 -2.56 1.24 28.69
N ALA A 530 -2.66 1.24 30.02
CA ALA A 530 -1.70 0.56 30.88
C ALA A 530 -1.72 -0.97 30.69
N LEU A 531 -2.88 -1.56 30.36
CA LEU A 531 -3.03 -2.99 30.10
C LEU A 531 -2.26 -3.42 28.85
N GLY A 532 -2.45 -2.72 27.73
CA GLY A 532 -1.79 -3.05 26.45
C GLY A 532 -0.26 -3.05 26.57
N GLY A 533 0.31 -1.98 27.14
CA GLY A 533 1.76 -1.89 27.35
C GLY A 533 2.31 -2.95 28.30
N ARG A 534 1.57 -3.32 29.37
CA ARG A 534 2.01 -4.36 30.31
C ARG A 534 2.00 -5.76 29.69
N ILE A 535 1.01 -6.07 28.84
CA ILE A 535 0.94 -7.34 28.11
C ILE A 535 2.15 -7.48 27.18
N GLU A 536 2.52 -6.42 26.47
CA GLU A 536 3.67 -6.44 25.58
C GLU A 536 4.99 -6.66 26.34
N VAL A 537 5.21 -5.95 27.45
CA VAL A 537 6.40 -6.15 28.29
C VAL A 537 6.44 -7.59 28.85
N ALA A 538 5.31 -8.13 29.31
CA ALA A 538 5.23 -9.51 29.80
C ALA A 538 5.55 -10.53 28.68
N ARG A 539 5.07 -10.29 27.46
CA ARG A 539 5.40 -11.11 26.29
C ARG A 539 6.89 -11.05 25.96
N LEU A 540 7.50 -9.87 26.01
CA LEU A 540 8.93 -9.68 25.78
C LEU A 540 9.77 -10.32 26.90
N LEU A 541 9.30 -10.31 28.15
CA LEU A 541 9.94 -11.03 29.25
C LEU A 541 9.95 -12.54 28.96
N ALA A 542 8.81 -13.13 28.61
CA ALA A 542 8.75 -14.54 28.21
C ALA A 542 9.67 -14.85 27.02
N LYS A 543 9.69 -13.96 26.02
CA LYS A 543 10.60 -14.01 24.86
C LYS A 543 12.07 -13.96 25.26
N SER A 544 12.42 -13.14 26.24
CA SER A 544 13.78 -13.03 26.79
C SER A 544 14.23 -14.31 27.51
N TYR A 545 13.30 -15.12 28.03
CA TYR A 545 13.59 -16.45 28.57
C TYR A 545 13.47 -17.57 27.53
N LEU A 546 13.30 -17.22 26.24
CA LEU A 546 13.09 -18.16 25.14
C LEU A 546 11.91 -19.13 25.34
N ARG A 547 10.86 -18.67 26.01
CA ARG A 547 9.62 -19.44 26.21
C ARG A 547 8.59 -19.08 25.15
N THR A 548 7.94 -20.09 24.59
CA THR A 548 6.84 -19.95 23.62
C THR A 548 5.50 -19.61 24.28
N SER A 549 5.42 -19.65 25.61
CA SER A 549 4.23 -19.29 26.39
C SER A 549 4.58 -18.33 27.52
N MET A 550 3.67 -17.39 27.78
CA MET A 550 3.78 -16.42 28.87
C MET A 550 3.33 -17.05 30.20
N LEU A 551 4.09 -16.82 31.28
CA LEU A 551 3.71 -17.25 32.64
C LEU A 551 3.16 -16.09 33.46
N TRP A 552 2.52 -16.41 34.59
CA TRP A 552 2.02 -15.40 35.53
C TRP A 552 3.14 -14.54 36.13
N ASP A 553 4.29 -15.14 36.42
CA ASP A 553 5.46 -14.42 36.96
C ASP A 553 5.94 -13.31 36.00
N ASP A 554 5.75 -13.48 34.68
CA ASP A 554 6.09 -12.45 33.68
C ASP A 554 5.16 -11.25 33.77
N TRP A 555 3.88 -11.51 34.03
CA TRP A 555 2.88 -10.47 34.25
C TRP A 555 3.17 -9.66 35.52
N GLU A 556 3.54 -10.35 36.60
CA GLU A 556 3.95 -9.71 37.85
C GLU A 556 5.23 -8.90 37.66
N HIS A 557 6.25 -9.49 37.03
CA HIS A 557 7.52 -8.82 36.77
C HIS A 557 7.35 -7.57 35.89
N ALA A 558 6.50 -7.63 34.85
CA ALA A 558 6.15 -6.46 34.04
C ALA A 558 5.51 -5.32 34.86
N GLY A 559 4.84 -5.63 35.97
CA GLY A 559 4.27 -4.63 36.88
C GLY A 559 5.30 -3.86 37.72
N PHE A 560 6.54 -4.37 37.84
CA PHE A 560 7.64 -3.72 38.57
C PHE A 560 8.52 -2.83 37.67
N LEU A 561 8.39 -2.99 36.35
CA LEU A 561 9.02 -2.11 35.38
C LEU A 561 8.23 -0.78 35.25
N PRO A 562 8.85 0.32 34.80
CA PRO A 562 8.14 1.57 34.54
C PRO A 562 6.92 1.33 33.65
N ALA A 563 5.85 2.11 33.83
CA ALA A 563 4.70 2.03 32.94
C ALA A 563 5.04 2.62 31.55
N ARG A 564 4.47 2.02 30.49
CA ARG A 564 4.56 2.54 29.12
C ARG A 564 3.99 3.96 29.09
N GLY A 565 4.76 4.92 28.59
CA GLY A 565 4.34 6.32 28.47
C GLY A 565 3.30 6.52 27.36
N PRO A 566 2.44 7.55 27.44
CA PRO A 566 1.54 7.88 26.34
C PRO A 566 2.33 8.42 25.14
N HIS A 567 1.98 7.96 23.93
CA HIS A 567 2.31 8.61 22.66
C HIS A 567 1.52 9.91 22.52
N THR A 568 1.79 10.86 23.41
CA THR A 568 1.26 12.22 23.30
C THR A 568 2.41 13.10 22.87
N LEU A 569 2.27 13.75 21.71
CA LEU A 569 2.83 15.07 21.48
C LEU A 569 2.34 15.95 22.63
N ALA A 570 3.07 15.93 23.74
CA ALA A 570 2.96 16.97 24.73
C ALA A 570 3.53 18.21 24.06
N ALA A 571 2.65 18.97 23.40
CA ALA A 571 2.80 20.41 23.44
C ALA A 571 3.02 20.74 24.92
N GLN A 572 4.29 21.00 25.29
CA GLN A 572 4.62 21.60 26.56
C GLN A 572 3.84 22.91 26.60
N LYS A 573 2.66 22.89 27.23
CA LYS A 573 2.15 24.07 27.90
C LYS A 573 3.22 24.40 28.93
N HIS A 574 4.14 25.29 28.55
CA HIS A 574 4.98 26.00 29.49
C HIS A 574 4.04 26.71 30.47
N THR A 575 3.75 26.06 31.59
CA THR A 575 3.29 26.75 32.79
C THR A 575 4.47 27.57 33.30
N TYR A 576 4.63 28.76 32.74
CA TYR A 576 5.31 29.84 33.44
C TYR A 576 4.45 30.18 34.66
N THR A 577 5.00 30.03 35.85
CA THR A 577 4.43 30.61 37.07
C THR A 577 4.97 32.03 37.21
N PRO A 578 4.17 33.09 37.03
CA PRO A 578 4.58 34.42 37.44
C PRO A 578 4.13 34.64 38.88
N THR A 579 5.12 34.83 39.75
CA THR A 579 4.99 35.26 41.13
C THR A 579 4.51 36.72 41.21
N ASN A 580 3.23 37.02 40.92
CA ASN A 580 2.58 38.23 41.46
C ASN A 580 1.05 38.27 41.25
N PRO A 581 0.21 38.28 42.31
CA PRO A 581 -1.25 38.31 42.19
C PRO A 581 -1.84 39.68 41.80
N LEU A 582 -1.03 40.73 41.58
CA LEU A 582 -1.53 42.07 41.27
C LEU A 582 -1.90 42.29 39.79
N PHE A 583 -1.36 41.49 38.86
CA PHE A 583 -1.57 41.72 37.41
C PHE A 583 -2.90 41.17 36.89
N LEU A 584 -3.42 40.09 37.51
CA LEU A 584 -4.73 39.51 37.15
C LEU A 584 -5.90 40.43 37.53
N LEU A 585 -5.75 41.22 38.59
CA LEU A 585 -6.82 42.11 39.08
C LEU A 585 -7.00 43.34 38.18
N LEU A 586 -5.93 43.82 37.54
CA LEU A 586 -5.96 44.95 36.61
C LEU A 586 -6.50 44.56 35.23
N ALA A 587 -6.25 43.34 34.77
CA ALA A 587 -6.81 42.83 33.51
C ALA A 587 -8.33 42.57 33.61
N LEU A 588 -8.81 42.09 34.75
CA LEU A 588 -10.25 41.90 35.03
C LEU A 588 -11.00 43.23 35.14
N LEU A 589 -10.39 44.29 35.68
CA LEU A 589 -11.01 45.62 35.77
C LEU A 589 -11.14 46.32 34.42
N PHE A 590 -10.25 46.04 33.45
CA PHE A 590 -10.38 46.56 32.08
C PHE A 590 -11.46 45.84 31.27
N CYS A 591 -11.64 44.53 31.45
CA CYS A 591 -12.73 43.79 30.80
C CYS A 591 -14.11 44.17 31.33
N ILE A 592 -14.24 44.49 32.62
CA ILE A 592 -15.53 44.88 33.22
C ILE A 592 -15.94 46.31 32.80
N HIS A 593 -14.99 47.21 32.53
CA HIS A 593 -15.30 48.57 32.08
C HIS A 593 -15.74 48.64 30.60
N SER A 594 -15.30 47.68 29.76
CA SER A 594 -15.74 47.58 28.36
C SER A 594 -17.10 46.91 28.20
N ILE A 595 -17.53 46.08 29.16
CA ILE A 595 -18.82 45.36 29.11
C ILE A 595 -19.99 46.22 29.66
N MET A 596 -19.72 47.25 30.49
CA MET A 596 -20.77 48.10 31.08
C MET A 596 -21.24 49.29 30.21
N LYS A 597 -20.72 49.49 29.00
CA LYS A 597 -21.14 50.59 28.10
C LYS A 597 -22.09 50.18 26.97
N LEU A 598 -22.52 48.91 26.89
CA LEU A 598 -23.41 48.43 25.82
C LEU A 598 -24.75 47.88 26.33
N SER A 599 -25.37 48.55 27.31
CA SER A 599 -26.76 48.27 27.71
C SER A 599 -27.46 49.53 28.22
N ALA A 600 -27.93 50.37 27.31
CA ALA A 600 -29.03 51.33 27.54
C ALA A 600 -29.49 52.00 26.21
N ALA A 601 -29.96 51.20 25.26
CA ALA A 601 -30.85 51.55 24.13
C ALA A 601 -30.82 50.31 23.23
N VAL A 602 -31.79 49.41 23.25
CA VAL A 602 -33.13 49.57 22.73
C VAL A 602 -34.07 48.65 23.50
N ALA A 603 -34.99 49.22 24.26
CA ALA A 603 -36.14 48.52 24.82
C ALA A 603 -37.39 49.22 24.29
N ALA A 604 -37.91 48.75 23.16
CA ALA A 604 -39.30 48.92 22.76
C ALA A 604 -39.64 47.90 21.65
N ALA A 605 -40.66 47.08 21.94
CA ALA A 605 -41.37 46.16 21.05
C ALA A 605 -40.69 44.82 20.67
N LEU A 606 -40.86 43.83 21.54
CA LEU A 606 -41.11 42.43 21.13
C LEU A 606 -42.60 42.31 20.72
N PRO A 607 -42.93 41.48 19.73
CA PRO A 607 -43.30 40.11 20.09
C PRO A 607 -42.56 39.04 19.29
N CYS A 608 -42.32 37.92 19.97
CA CYS A 608 -41.99 36.61 19.44
C CYS A 608 -42.28 36.39 17.94
N SER A 609 -41.23 36.13 17.18
CA SER A 609 -41.24 35.06 16.20
C SER A 609 -40.06 34.17 16.54
N ALA A 610 -40.39 32.98 17.08
CA ALA A 610 -39.48 31.86 17.06
C ALA A 610 -38.92 31.75 15.64
N PHE A 611 -37.59 31.75 15.49
CA PHE A 611 -37.03 30.99 14.38
C PHE A 611 -37.30 29.54 14.74
N ALA A 612 -38.48 29.07 14.34
CA ALA A 612 -38.61 27.68 13.98
C ALA A 612 -37.43 27.40 13.04
N LEU A 613 -36.71 26.30 13.27
CA LEU A 613 -36.16 25.60 12.12
C LEU A 613 -37.36 25.36 11.23
N ASP A 614 -37.52 26.18 10.19
CA ASP A 614 -38.31 25.80 9.04
C ASP A 614 -37.50 24.62 8.45
N LEU A 615 -37.84 23.42 8.92
CA LEU A 615 -37.61 22.20 8.17
C LEU A 615 -38.27 22.46 6.82
N VAL A 616 -37.46 22.84 5.84
CA VAL A 616 -37.88 22.91 4.45
C VAL A 616 -38.27 21.49 4.11
N LYS A 617 -39.57 21.19 4.21
CA LYS A 617 -40.10 19.95 3.65
C LYS A 617 -39.95 20.01 2.14
N SER A 618 -39.78 18.86 1.50
CA SER A 618 -39.82 18.75 0.04
C SER A 618 -40.95 19.63 -0.52
N PRO A 619 -40.73 20.42 -1.59
CA PRO A 619 -41.71 21.36 -2.14
C PRO A 619 -43.10 20.75 -2.42
N ASP A 620 -43.19 19.43 -2.55
CA ASP A 620 -44.38 18.63 -2.85
C ASP A 620 -44.83 17.70 -1.70
N GLY A 621 -44.05 17.58 -0.60
CA GLY A 621 -44.31 16.66 0.50
C GLY A 621 -44.17 15.16 0.15
N SER A 622 -43.63 14.81 -1.02
CA SER A 622 -43.45 13.41 -1.46
C SER A 622 -42.26 12.74 -0.77
N GLY A 623 -41.28 13.53 -0.30
CA GLY A 623 -40.00 13.06 0.24
C GLY A 623 -39.08 12.48 -0.83
N VAL A 624 -39.28 12.91 -2.09
CA VAL A 624 -38.49 12.59 -3.27
C VAL A 624 -37.96 13.88 -3.87
N LEU A 625 -36.68 13.90 -4.25
CA LEU A 625 -36.03 15.06 -4.86
C LEU A 625 -35.31 14.64 -6.14
N ALA A 626 -35.89 14.99 -7.30
CA ALA A 626 -35.33 14.69 -8.62
C ALA A 626 -34.59 15.91 -9.20
N PHE A 627 -33.41 15.68 -9.79
CA PHE A 627 -32.58 16.71 -10.38
C PHE A 627 -31.93 16.25 -11.69
N PRO A 628 -31.92 17.10 -12.74
CA PRO A 628 -31.17 16.81 -13.94
C PRO A 628 -29.67 16.93 -13.66
N ILE A 629 -28.90 16.04 -14.26
CA ILE A 629 -27.44 16.06 -14.26
C ILE A 629 -26.96 16.26 -15.69
N GLN A 630 -25.87 16.97 -15.90
CA GLN A 630 -25.41 17.36 -17.22
C GLN A 630 -24.16 16.58 -17.62
N ARG A 631 -24.15 16.10 -18.85
CA ARG A 631 -22.94 15.59 -19.51
C ARG A 631 -22.39 16.71 -20.39
N THR A 632 -21.13 17.09 -20.19
CA THR A 632 -20.52 18.17 -20.98
C THR A 632 -20.45 17.74 -22.45
N THR A 633 -20.87 18.58 -23.40
CA THR A 633 -20.65 18.34 -24.83
C THR A 633 -19.91 19.52 -25.44
N SER A 634 -19.04 19.25 -26.42
CA SER A 634 -18.13 20.18 -27.14
C SER A 634 -18.78 21.49 -27.65
N ARG A 635 -20.12 21.62 -27.66
CA ARG A 635 -20.82 22.75 -28.29
C ARG A 635 -21.08 23.98 -27.42
N SER A 636 -20.99 23.92 -26.09
CA SER A 636 -21.32 25.08 -25.24
C SER A 636 -20.17 26.07 -25.04
N VAL A 637 -18.91 25.66 -25.29
CA VAL A 637 -17.71 26.49 -25.02
C VAL A 637 -17.25 27.31 -26.23
N GLN A 638 -17.75 27.02 -27.44
CA GLN A 638 -17.33 27.73 -28.66
C GLN A 638 -17.72 29.22 -28.66
N HIS A 639 -18.67 29.65 -27.83
CA HIS A 639 -19.17 31.03 -27.88
C HIS A 639 -18.30 32.03 -27.09
N ASP A 640 -17.37 31.58 -26.23
CA ASP A 640 -16.54 32.47 -25.39
C ASP A 640 -15.03 32.45 -25.72
N LEU A 641 -14.52 31.48 -26.48
CA LEU A 641 -13.09 31.35 -26.80
C LEU A 641 -12.59 32.11 -28.04
N ASP A 642 -13.50 32.62 -28.88
CA ASP A 642 -13.14 33.33 -30.12
C ASP A 642 -12.35 34.63 -29.88
N ASN A 643 -12.35 35.17 -28.65
CA ASN A 643 -11.61 36.38 -28.29
C ASN A 643 -10.17 36.13 -27.78
N ILE A 644 -9.80 34.89 -27.42
CA ILE A 644 -8.48 34.58 -26.82
C ILE A 644 -7.51 33.97 -27.85
N ALA A 645 -8.03 33.34 -28.91
CA ALA A 645 -7.24 32.70 -29.97
C ALA A 645 -6.34 33.66 -30.78
N ALA A 646 -6.59 34.98 -30.71
CA ALA A 646 -5.81 35.98 -31.43
C ALA A 646 -4.42 36.28 -30.80
N LEU A 647 -4.17 35.89 -29.53
CA LEU A 647 -2.91 36.23 -28.82
C LEU A 647 -1.93 35.06 -28.65
N LYS A 648 -2.36 33.80 -28.75
CA LYS A 648 -1.50 32.61 -28.53
C LYS A 648 -0.55 32.27 -29.70
N LYS A 649 -0.67 32.93 -30.86
CA LYS A 649 0.05 32.53 -32.10
C LYS A 649 1.54 32.90 -32.20
N ARG A 650 2.25 33.16 -31.09
CA ARG A 650 3.66 33.61 -31.15
C ARG A 650 4.69 32.91 -30.26
N ARG A 651 4.37 31.84 -29.53
CA ARG A 651 5.39 31.25 -28.63
C ARG A 651 5.55 29.73 -28.50
N LEU A 652 4.97 28.90 -29.37
CA LEU A 652 5.27 27.46 -29.38
C LEU A 652 6.09 27.03 -30.61
N ARG A 653 7.40 26.83 -30.40
CA ARG A 653 8.24 25.88 -31.14
C ARG A 653 9.47 25.55 -30.29
N ARG A 654 9.29 24.60 -29.37
CA ARG A 654 10.30 23.65 -28.84
C ARG A 654 9.76 23.02 -27.56
N HIS A 655 9.26 21.79 -27.66
CA HIS A 655 9.49 20.65 -26.77
C HIS A 655 8.46 19.58 -27.12
N LEU A 656 8.94 18.51 -27.76
CA LEU A 656 8.25 17.26 -27.95
C LEU A 656 9.19 16.23 -27.36
N ASP A 657 9.02 15.92 -26.08
CA ASP A 657 9.59 14.73 -25.47
C ASP A 657 8.46 13.71 -25.29
N LYS A 658 8.78 12.48 -25.72
CA LYS A 658 7.91 11.31 -25.73
C LYS A 658 8.20 10.46 -24.49
N ARG A 659 7.14 9.79 -24.03
CA ARG A 659 7.07 8.63 -23.10
C ARG A 659 6.70 9.00 -21.66
N THR A 660 5.40 9.06 -21.38
CA THR A 660 4.62 8.04 -20.63
C THR A 660 3.15 8.47 -20.75
N VAL A 661 2.30 7.68 -21.40
CA VAL A 661 0.85 7.92 -21.42
C VAL A 661 0.26 6.94 -20.42
N THR A 662 0.07 7.40 -19.18
CA THR A 662 -0.80 6.72 -18.22
C THR A 662 -2.23 7.00 -18.70
N LEU A 663 -2.99 5.99 -19.12
CA LEU A 663 -4.42 6.21 -19.31
C LEU A 663 -5.04 6.40 -17.94
N SER A 664 -5.62 7.57 -17.72
CA SER A 664 -6.48 7.80 -16.57
C SER A 664 -7.81 7.04 -16.77
N LEU A 665 -8.37 6.56 -15.66
CA LEU A 665 -9.74 6.03 -15.56
C LEU A 665 -10.76 7.09 -16.01
N ASP A 666 -10.36 8.34 -15.86
CA ASP A 666 -11.06 9.52 -16.33
C ASP A 666 -10.35 10.04 -17.56
N ASN A 667 -11.11 10.20 -18.63
CA ASN A 667 -10.67 11.05 -19.72
C ASN A 667 -11.47 12.34 -19.59
N PRO A 668 -11.05 13.28 -18.70
CA PRO A 668 -11.78 14.51 -18.42
C PRO A 668 -12.04 15.32 -19.69
N LYS A 669 -11.20 15.13 -20.72
CA LYS A 669 -11.26 15.79 -22.03
C LYS A 669 -12.09 15.05 -23.09
N SER A 670 -12.64 13.88 -22.77
CA SER A 670 -13.65 13.19 -23.59
C SER A 670 -15.09 13.50 -23.19
N HIS A 671 -15.28 14.31 -22.13
CA HIS A 671 -16.58 14.77 -21.65
C HIS A 671 -17.59 13.65 -21.36
N LEU A 672 -17.11 12.52 -20.81
CA LEU A 672 -17.96 11.36 -20.51
C LEU A 672 -18.62 11.41 -19.14
N LEU A 673 -18.06 12.20 -18.20
CA LEU A 673 -18.52 12.33 -16.81
C LEU A 673 -19.76 13.22 -16.68
N TYR A 674 -20.50 13.00 -15.59
CA TYR A 674 -21.73 13.74 -15.25
C TYR A 674 -21.53 14.72 -14.11
N TRP A 675 -22.13 15.90 -14.28
CA TRP A 675 -21.97 17.03 -13.38
C TRP A 675 -23.32 17.45 -12.79
N ALA A 676 -23.29 17.84 -11.52
CA ALA A 676 -24.41 18.47 -10.84
C ALA A 676 -24.17 19.98 -10.74
N ASN A 677 -25.13 20.77 -11.23
CA ASN A 677 -25.15 22.21 -10.95
C ASN A 677 -25.67 22.44 -9.54
N ILE A 678 -24.84 23.06 -8.71
CA ILE A 678 -25.09 23.27 -7.29
C ILE A 678 -24.78 24.71 -6.89
N THR A 679 -25.25 25.09 -5.71
CA THR A 679 -24.87 26.37 -5.12
C THR A 679 -24.38 26.20 -3.69
N ILE A 680 -23.35 26.95 -3.33
CA ILE A 680 -22.76 26.99 -2.00
C ILE A 680 -22.62 28.45 -1.59
N GLY A 681 -22.98 28.82 -0.37
CA GLY A 681 -22.74 30.18 0.13
C GLY A 681 -24.00 30.95 0.52
N THR A 682 -23.82 31.98 1.36
CA THR A 682 -24.77 33.09 1.53
C THR A 682 -24.05 34.44 1.33
N PRO A 683 -24.16 35.11 0.17
CA PRO A 683 -25.01 34.75 -0.98
C PRO A 683 -24.54 33.50 -1.71
N ALA A 684 -25.47 32.85 -2.42
CA ALA A 684 -25.22 31.61 -3.16
C ALA A 684 -24.24 31.83 -4.33
N GLN A 685 -23.24 30.95 -4.43
CA GLN A 685 -22.24 30.90 -5.50
C GLN A 685 -22.50 29.66 -6.36
N ASN A 686 -22.54 29.81 -7.68
CA ASN A 686 -22.84 28.71 -8.61
C ASN A 686 -21.59 27.90 -8.92
N LEU A 687 -21.65 26.60 -8.70
CA LEU A 687 -20.60 25.65 -9.00
C LEU A 687 -21.19 24.47 -9.78
N ALA A 688 -20.34 23.77 -10.52
CA ALA A 688 -20.65 22.45 -11.05
C ALA A 688 -19.65 21.47 -10.43
N LEU A 689 -20.14 20.34 -9.93
CA LEU A 689 -19.30 19.29 -9.34
C LEU A 689 -19.54 17.96 -10.03
N GLN A 690 -18.49 17.17 -10.21
CA GLN A 690 -18.58 15.80 -10.72
C GLN A 690 -19.34 14.93 -9.72
N ILE A 691 -20.31 14.16 -10.20
CA ILE A 691 -21.07 13.23 -9.35
C ILE A 691 -20.30 11.93 -9.24
N ASP A 692 -19.97 11.54 -8.01
CA ASP A 692 -19.13 10.38 -7.75
C ASP A 692 -19.79 9.46 -6.71
N THR A 693 -20.20 8.27 -7.14
CA THR A 693 -20.73 7.23 -6.23
C THR A 693 -19.62 6.38 -5.59
N GLY A 694 -18.40 6.42 -6.10
CA GLY A 694 -17.22 5.77 -5.52
C GLY A 694 -16.60 6.54 -4.35
N SER A 695 -16.77 7.86 -4.30
CA SER A 695 -16.34 8.71 -3.18
C SER A 695 -17.52 9.28 -2.36
N SER A 696 -17.23 9.79 -1.17
CA SER A 696 -18.24 10.26 -0.21
C SER A 696 -18.14 11.76 0.11
N ASP A 697 -16.92 12.33 0.10
CA ASP A 697 -16.72 13.74 0.39
C ASP A 697 -17.24 14.65 -0.72
N ILE A 698 -17.91 15.73 -0.34
CA ILE A 698 -18.04 16.90 -1.22
C ILE A 698 -16.79 17.75 -1.04
N TRP A 699 -16.11 18.07 -2.15
CA TRP A 699 -15.06 19.06 -2.12
C TRP A 699 -15.06 19.94 -3.37
N VAL A 700 -14.58 21.18 -3.21
CA VAL A 700 -14.61 22.19 -4.26
C VAL A 700 -13.24 22.82 -4.46
N GLU A 701 -12.98 23.26 -5.69
CA GLU A 701 -11.85 24.11 -6.00
C GLU A 701 -12.07 25.54 -5.48
N VAL A 702 -10.99 26.20 -5.06
CA VAL A 702 -11.01 27.61 -4.65
C VAL A 702 -10.12 28.44 -5.56
N ALA A 703 -10.50 29.71 -5.77
CA ALA A 703 -9.78 30.60 -6.69
C ALA A 703 -8.30 30.80 -6.31
N GLN A 704 -7.97 30.61 -5.03
CA GLN A 704 -6.62 30.75 -4.49
C GLN A 704 -5.83 29.43 -4.46
N SER A 705 -6.36 28.33 -5.01
CA SER A 705 -5.62 27.07 -5.06
C SER A 705 -4.39 27.16 -5.96
N ASP A 706 -3.36 26.34 -5.70
CA ASP A 706 -2.12 26.32 -6.49
C ASP A 706 -2.39 26.01 -7.99
N LEU A 707 -3.50 25.34 -8.28
CA LEU A 707 -3.94 25.01 -9.63
C LEU A 707 -4.75 26.16 -10.27
N CYS A 708 -5.83 26.61 -9.62
CA CYS A 708 -6.73 27.63 -10.18
C CYS A 708 -6.11 29.03 -10.23
N SER A 709 -5.07 29.30 -9.44
CA SER A 709 -4.34 30.58 -9.48
C SER A 709 -3.40 30.73 -10.69
N GLN A 710 -3.28 29.71 -11.54
CA GLN A 710 -2.46 29.74 -12.75
C GLN A 710 -3.07 30.61 -13.85
N SER A 711 -2.24 31.16 -14.75
CA SER A 711 -2.66 32.18 -15.73
C SER A 711 -3.66 31.73 -16.79
N ASP A 712 -3.82 30.42 -16.98
CA ASP A 712 -4.75 29.83 -17.94
C ASP A 712 -6.07 29.36 -17.29
N ASP A 713 -6.27 29.59 -15.98
CA ASP A 713 -7.42 29.13 -15.16
C ASP A 713 -7.88 27.71 -15.53
N PRO A 714 -7.10 26.69 -15.13
CA PRO A 714 -7.35 25.30 -15.54
C PRO A 714 -8.57 24.67 -14.86
N CYS A 715 -9.24 25.35 -13.94
CA CYS A 715 -10.29 24.76 -13.10
C CYS A 715 -11.66 24.79 -13.79
N GLU A 716 -12.31 23.63 -13.79
CA GLU A 716 -13.62 23.42 -14.39
C GLU A 716 -14.72 23.55 -13.33
N GLY A 717 -15.93 23.96 -13.73
CA GLY A 717 -17.08 24.00 -12.83
C GLY A 717 -17.14 25.18 -11.84
N ASN A 718 -16.40 26.27 -12.12
CA ASN A 718 -16.22 27.46 -11.26
C ASN A 718 -15.51 27.17 -9.93
N THR A 719 -14.98 28.23 -9.31
CA THR A 719 -14.30 28.16 -8.02
C THR A 719 -15.13 28.78 -6.91
N TYR A 720 -15.00 28.26 -5.69
CA TYR A 720 -15.65 28.78 -4.50
C TYR A 720 -14.81 29.87 -3.81
N ASP A 721 -15.44 30.96 -3.37
CA ASP A 721 -14.83 32.01 -2.56
C ASP A 721 -15.46 32.06 -1.17
N ASN A 722 -14.76 31.48 -0.20
CA ASN A 722 -15.19 31.44 1.19
C ASN A 722 -15.29 32.83 1.85
N THR A 723 -14.56 33.84 1.37
CA THR A 723 -14.53 35.18 1.98
C THR A 723 -15.80 35.99 1.76
N THR A 724 -16.62 35.59 0.78
CA THR A 724 -17.87 36.27 0.43
C THR A 724 -19.10 35.66 1.11
N SER A 725 -18.99 34.43 1.63
CA SER A 725 -20.11 33.72 2.26
C SER A 725 -20.22 34.02 3.76
N SER A 726 -21.39 34.49 4.19
CA SER A 726 -21.73 34.74 5.59
C SER A 726 -22.11 33.48 6.39
N SER A 727 -22.41 32.37 5.71
CA SER A 727 -22.75 31.09 6.32
C SER A 727 -21.53 30.16 6.50
N TYR A 728 -20.38 30.49 5.89
CA TYR A 728 -19.15 29.70 5.94
C TYR A 728 -18.62 29.57 7.37
N LYS A 729 -18.31 28.33 7.77
CA LYS A 729 -17.66 28.04 9.05
C LYS A 729 -16.55 27.03 8.85
N TYR A 730 -15.32 27.49 9.04
CA TYR A 730 -14.13 26.65 9.09
C TYR A 730 -14.24 25.57 10.20
N SER A 731 -13.79 24.35 9.89
CA SER A 731 -13.74 23.22 10.82
C SER A 731 -12.30 22.85 11.20
N ASN A 732 -11.51 22.36 10.24
CA ASN A 732 -10.10 21.96 10.41
C ASN A 732 -9.35 21.93 9.05
N SER A 733 -8.05 21.64 9.07
CA SER A 733 -7.17 21.55 7.87
C SER A 733 -6.73 20.12 7.55
N ASP A 734 -7.60 19.15 7.83
CA ASP A 734 -7.30 17.72 7.72
C ASP A 734 -7.93 17.10 6.45
N PHE A 735 -8.27 17.89 5.41
CA PHE A 735 -8.78 17.33 4.17
C PHE A 735 -7.62 16.83 3.29
N VAL A 736 -7.65 15.53 2.97
CA VAL A 736 -6.72 14.87 2.05
C VAL A 736 -7.49 13.78 1.31
N ILE A 737 -7.57 13.87 -0.02
CA ILE A 737 -8.17 12.86 -0.89
C ILE A 737 -7.25 12.53 -2.06
N GLN A 738 -7.24 11.28 -2.52
CA GLN A 738 -6.48 10.82 -3.68
C GLN A 738 -7.34 9.82 -4.48
N TYR A 739 -7.32 9.96 -5.81
CA TYR A 739 -8.08 9.15 -6.76
C TYR A 739 -7.24 8.05 -7.42
N GLY A 740 -7.93 7.11 -8.09
CA GLY A 740 -7.32 5.93 -8.70
C GLY A 740 -6.33 6.25 -9.83
N ASP A 741 -6.47 7.41 -10.45
CA ASP A 741 -5.56 7.93 -11.48
C ASP A 741 -4.34 8.69 -10.92
N GLY A 742 -4.27 8.82 -9.59
CA GLY A 742 -3.19 9.50 -8.86
C GLY A 742 -3.44 10.99 -8.61
N SER A 743 -4.51 11.57 -9.16
CA SER A 743 -4.92 12.94 -8.83
C SER A 743 -5.30 13.06 -7.34
N TYR A 744 -5.15 14.25 -6.78
CA TYR A 744 -5.36 14.48 -5.35
C TYR A 744 -5.81 15.90 -5.05
N ALA A 745 -6.44 16.08 -3.88
CA ALA A 745 -6.73 17.40 -3.30
C ALA A 745 -6.43 17.40 -1.79
N ILE A 746 -5.83 18.49 -1.31
CA ILE A 746 -5.48 18.73 0.09
C ILE A 746 -6.00 20.10 0.50
N GLY A 747 -6.60 20.23 1.68
CA GLY A 747 -7.01 21.52 2.20
C GLY A 747 -7.84 21.47 3.48
N ASP A 748 -8.90 22.26 3.51
CA ASP A 748 -9.67 22.53 4.73
C ASP A 748 -11.08 21.94 4.66
N TYR A 749 -11.53 21.33 5.76
CA TYR A 749 -12.94 21.04 5.98
C TYR A 749 -13.66 22.28 6.54
N ALA A 750 -14.90 22.48 6.08
CA ALA A 750 -15.79 23.53 6.55
C ALA A 750 -17.25 23.07 6.51
N THR A 751 -18.15 23.87 7.06
CA THR A 751 -19.60 23.70 6.89
C THR A 751 -20.19 24.89 6.14
N GLU A 752 -21.20 24.60 5.30
CA GLU A 752 -21.90 25.60 4.51
C GLU A 752 -23.40 25.35 4.32
N THR A 753 -24.13 26.31 3.76
CA THR A 753 -25.41 26.08 3.10
C THR A 753 -25.16 25.61 1.67
N PHE A 754 -25.55 24.37 1.40
CA PHE A 754 -25.45 23.70 0.12
C PHE A 754 -26.84 23.59 -0.49
N ALA A 755 -27.00 23.89 -1.77
CA ALA A 755 -28.28 23.72 -2.46
C ALA A 755 -28.10 23.04 -3.82
N ILE A 756 -29.01 22.12 -4.11
CA ILE A 756 -29.10 21.38 -5.37
C ILE A 756 -30.55 21.44 -5.85
N GLY A 757 -30.74 21.95 -7.07
CA GLY A 757 -32.05 22.33 -7.59
C GLY A 757 -32.86 23.19 -6.60
N ASN A 758 -34.02 22.71 -6.17
CA ASN A 758 -34.89 23.39 -5.21
C ASN A 758 -34.68 22.98 -3.74
N ALA A 759 -33.75 22.07 -3.47
CA ALA A 759 -33.44 21.61 -2.12
C ALA A 759 -32.28 22.41 -1.54
N THR A 760 -32.41 22.81 -0.27
CA THR A 760 -31.38 23.53 0.47
C THR A 760 -31.05 22.77 1.75
N VAL A 761 -29.78 22.41 1.90
CA VAL A 761 -29.19 21.69 3.01
C VAL A 761 -28.34 22.66 3.81
N THR A 762 -28.66 22.85 5.09
CA THR A 762 -27.93 23.79 5.96
C THR A 762 -26.88 23.08 6.81
N GLY A 763 -25.70 23.66 6.97
CA GLY A 763 -24.63 23.06 7.78
C GLY A 763 -24.02 21.81 7.16
N GLN A 764 -24.06 21.69 5.83
CA GLN A 764 -23.44 20.61 5.09
C GLN A 764 -21.92 20.69 5.23
N THR A 765 -21.28 19.61 5.68
CA THR A 765 -19.83 19.49 5.66
C THR A 765 -19.33 19.31 4.23
N PHE A 766 -18.30 20.06 3.86
CA PHE A 766 -17.59 19.95 2.59
C PHE A 766 -16.12 20.34 2.79
N ALA A 767 -15.28 20.09 1.78
CA ALA A 767 -13.89 20.51 1.80
C ALA A 767 -13.54 21.50 0.69
N MET A 768 -12.50 22.29 0.94
CA MET A 768 -11.89 23.21 0.00
C MET A 768 -10.52 22.69 -0.40
N GLY A 769 -10.31 22.40 -1.69
CA GLY A 769 -9.01 22.00 -2.24
C GLY A 769 -8.08 23.20 -2.36
N LEU A 770 -7.07 23.28 -1.50
CA LEU A 770 -6.07 24.36 -1.50
C LEU A 770 -4.84 24.00 -2.35
N ASN A 771 -4.43 22.74 -2.29
CA ASN A 771 -3.39 22.17 -3.13
C ASN A 771 -3.96 20.93 -3.84
N THR A 772 -4.03 20.98 -5.15
CA THR A 772 -4.82 20.07 -5.98
C THR A 772 -4.12 19.82 -7.31
N THR A 773 -4.27 18.60 -7.82
CA THR A 773 -3.92 18.22 -9.20
C THR A 773 -5.15 17.95 -10.07
N SER A 774 -6.35 17.91 -9.46
CA SER A 774 -7.62 17.79 -10.19
C SER A 774 -8.13 19.17 -10.55
N SER A 775 -8.54 19.39 -11.80
CA SER A 775 -9.24 20.60 -12.20
C SER A 775 -10.71 20.61 -11.83
N GLN A 776 -11.24 19.54 -11.24
CA GLN A 776 -12.67 19.28 -11.07
C GLN A 776 -12.99 19.01 -9.61
N GLY A 777 -13.93 19.77 -9.04
CA GLY A 777 -14.49 19.48 -7.71
C GLY A 777 -15.46 18.31 -7.77
N VAL A 778 -15.60 17.59 -6.65
CA VAL A 778 -16.39 16.35 -6.57
C VAL A 778 -17.55 16.48 -5.59
N MET A 779 -18.70 15.95 -5.98
CA MET A 779 -19.88 15.74 -5.16
C MET A 779 -19.97 14.25 -4.86
N GLY A 780 -19.23 13.82 -3.83
CA GLY A 780 -19.29 12.45 -3.32
C GLY A 780 -20.66 12.14 -2.73
N ILE A 781 -21.23 10.99 -3.10
CA ILE A 781 -22.53 10.50 -2.63
C ILE A 781 -22.50 9.04 -2.17
N GLY A 782 -21.29 8.53 -1.88
CA GLY A 782 -21.04 7.23 -1.29
C GLY A 782 -21.47 7.07 0.17
N TYR A 783 -20.96 6.02 0.82
CA TYR A 783 -21.20 5.78 2.24
C TYR A 783 -20.41 6.74 3.13
N ALA A 784 -21.01 7.26 4.21
CA ALA A 784 -20.28 8.09 5.18
C ALA A 784 -19.06 7.37 5.80
N ALA A 785 -19.06 6.03 5.84
CA ALA A 785 -17.90 5.24 6.27
C ALA A 785 -16.67 5.38 5.35
N ASN A 786 -16.84 5.93 4.15
CA ASN A 786 -15.79 6.14 3.14
C ASN A 786 -15.40 7.62 2.99
N GLU A 787 -15.84 8.51 3.89
CA GLU A 787 -15.34 9.89 3.96
C GLU A 787 -13.82 9.88 4.21
N ALA A 788 -13.08 10.72 3.50
CA ALA A 788 -11.64 10.79 3.54
C ALA A 788 -11.11 11.05 4.96
N TYR A 789 -11.81 11.87 5.75
CA TYR A 789 -11.50 12.11 7.16
C TYR A 789 -11.54 10.83 8.02
N ALA A 790 -12.52 9.96 7.79
CA ALA A 790 -12.67 8.69 8.49
C ALA A 790 -11.65 7.65 7.99
N VAL A 791 -11.47 7.55 6.68
CA VAL A 791 -10.58 6.57 6.05
C VAL A 791 -9.10 6.88 6.33
N TYR A 792 -8.69 8.15 6.21
CA TYR A 792 -7.28 8.56 6.29
C TYR A 792 -6.77 8.60 7.74
N TYR A 793 -7.59 9.11 8.67
CA TYR A 793 -7.18 9.33 10.08
C TYR A 793 -7.80 8.34 11.07
N GLY A 794 -8.79 7.54 10.67
CA GLY A 794 -9.49 6.62 11.58
C GLY A 794 -10.40 7.34 12.60
N PHE A 795 -10.89 8.53 12.26
CA PHE A 795 -11.85 9.27 13.07
C PHE A 795 -13.30 8.82 12.79
N ASP A 796 -14.24 9.27 13.61
CA ASP A 796 -15.66 9.09 13.34
C ASP A 796 -16.05 9.85 12.06
N SER A 797 -16.87 9.23 11.21
CA SER A 797 -17.43 9.88 10.03
C SER A 797 -18.36 11.03 10.41
N TYR A 798 -18.58 11.95 9.47
CA TYR A 798 -19.60 13.00 9.59
C TYR A 798 -20.81 12.68 8.69
N PRO A 799 -22.00 13.26 8.98
CA PRO A 799 -23.15 13.12 8.09
C PRO A 799 -22.85 13.70 6.71
N ASN A 800 -22.84 12.84 5.69
CA ASN A 800 -22.62 13.24 4.31
C ASN A 800 -23.88 13.88 3.71
N LEU A 801 -23.87 14.21 2.42
CA LEU A 801 -25.00 14.91 1.80
C LEU A 801 -26.33 14.17 1.94
N VAL A 802 -26.33 12.86 1.65
CA VAL A 802 -27.55 12.04 1.66
C VAL A 802 -28.08 11.88 3.09
N GLU A 803 -27.18 11.69 4.06
CA GLU A 803 -27.53 11.65 5.49
C GLU A 803 -28.10 12.98 5.97
N THR A 804 -27.46 14.09 5.61
CA THR A 804 -27.90 15.43 6.01
C THR A 804 -29.25 15.79 5.38
N MET A 805 -29.51 15.37 4.14
CA MET A 805 -30.83 15.51 3.51
C MET A 805 -31.92 14.75 4.27
N LYS A 806 -31.66 13.51 4.70
CA LYS A 806 -32.62 12.74 5.49
C LYS A 806 -32.83 13.35 6.87
N ASP A 807 -31.77 13.76 7.55
CA ASP A 807 -31.82 14.37 8.88
C ASP A 807 -32.60 15.69 8.89
N GLN A 808 -32.54 16.44 7.77
CA GLN A 808 -33.33 17.66 7.57
C GLN A 808 -34.74 17.39 7.01
N GLY A 809 -35.13 16.13 6.84
CA GLY A 809 -36.47 15.73 6.38
C GLY A 809 -36.77 16.10 4.92
N LEU A 810 -35.72 16.29 4.10
CA LEU A 810 -35.84 16.56 2.67
C LEU A 810 -36.18 15.27 1.89
N ILE A 811 -35.66 14.13 2.36
CA ILE A 811 -35.94 12.80 1.83
C ILE A 811 -36.39 11.84 2.93
N ASN A 812 -37.16 10.81 2.56
CA ASN A 812 -37.72 9.86 3.53
C ASN A 812 -36.74 8.74 3.93
N THR A 813 -35.81 8.38 3.04
CA THR A 813 -34.91 7.21 3.17
C THR A 813 -33.48 7.56 2.76
N LEU A 814 -32.48 6.84 3.28
CA LEU A 814 -31.07 6.99 2.83
C LEU A 814 -30.88 6.24 1.53
N SER A 815 -31.43 6.78 0.44
CA SER A 815 -31.40 6.12 -0.86
C SER A 815 -31.49 7.13 -1.98
N TYR A 816 -30.96 6.78 -3.15
CA TYR A 816 -31.16 7.55 -4.37
C TYR A 816 -31.12 6.64 -5.60
N SER A 817 -31.61 7.12 -6.73
CA SER A 817 -31.48 6.41 -8.02
C SER A 817 -30.80 7.27 -9.06
N LEU A 818 -30.05 6.63 -9.95
CA LEU A 818 -29.24 7.25 -10.98
C LEU A 818 -29.65 6.73 -12.37
N TYR A 819 -29.89 7.66 -13.28
CA TYR A 819 -30.16 7.44 -14.70
C TYR A 819 -29.22 8.32 -15.51
N LEU A 820 -28.24 7.73 -16.19
CA LEU A 820 -27.27 8.50 -16.98
C LEU A 820 -27.76 8.77 -18.42
N ASN A 821 -28.75 8.01 -18.90
CA ASN A 821 -29.20 8.00 -20.30
C ASN A 821 -28.11 7.49 -21.28
N ASP A 822 -28.34 7.57 -22.59
CA ASP A 822 -27.38 7.09 -23.60
C ASP A 822 -26.15 7.98 -23.76
N LEU A 823 -25.12 7.48 -24.47
CA LEU A 823 -23.88 8.18 -24.72
C LEU A 823 -24.03 9.45 -25.56
N ASP A 824 -25.13 9.68 -26.27
CA ASP A 824 -25.34 10.90 -27.05
C ASP A 824 -26.18 11.94 -26.31
N ALA A 825 -26.85 11.55 -25.22
CA ALA A 825 -27.65 12.43 -24.38
C ALA A 825 -26.78 13.48 -23.67
N GLU A 826 -27.33 14.69 -23.52
CA GLU A 826 -26.69 15.80 -22.79
C GLU A 826 -27.05 15.78 -21.30
N THR A 827 -28.08 15.02 -20.91
CA THR A 827 -28.62 15.02 -19.55
C THR A 827 -29.01 13.64 -19.07
N GLY A 828 -28.68 13.37 -17.81
CA GLY A 828 -29.25 12.30 -17.00
C GLY A 828 -30.13 12.85 -15.87
N GLU A 829 -30.45 12.00 -14.90
CA GLU A 829 -31.23 12.34 -13.72
C GLU A 829 -30.74 11.59 -12.47
N ILE A 830 -30.71 12.28 -11.35
CA ILE A 830 -30.56 11.71 -10.00
C ILE A 830 -31.82 12.00 -9.19
N ILE A 831 -32.30 11.00 -8.45
CA ILE A 831 -33.49 11.13 -7.59
C ILE A 831 -33.14 10.68 -6.17
N PHE A 832 -33.07 11.60 -5.23
CA PHE A 832 -32.91 11.27 -3.80
C PHE A 832 -34.26 10.87 -3.18
N GLY A 833 -34.27 9.78 -2.41
CA GLY A 833 -35.45 9.23 -1.74
C GLY A 833 -36.47 8.55 -2.67
N GLY A 834 -36.17 8.39 -3.96
CA GLY A 834 -37.14 7.89 -4.94
C GLY A 834 -36.54 7.10 -6.09
N VAL A 835 -37.43 6.61 -6.95
CA VAL A 835 -37.14 5.87 -8.18
C VAL A 835 -38.10 6.30 -9.27
N ASP A 836 -37.67 6.37 -10.54
CA ASP A 836 -38.55 6.64 -11.67
C ASP A 836 -38.74 5.38 -12.53
N SER A 837 -39.95 4.84 -12.46
CA SER A 837 -40.33 3.62 -13.19
C SER A 837 -40.49 3.80 -14.71
N ALA A 838 -40.47 5.03 -15.21
CA ALA A 838 -40.47 5.31 -16.64
C ALA A 838 -39.06 5.34 -17.26
N LYS A 839 -37.99 5.27 -16.43
CA LYS A 839 -36.59 5.38 -16.88
C LYS A 839 -35.88 4.05 -17.09
N TYR A 840 -36.57 2.94 -16.83
CA TYR A 840 -36.01 1.60 -16.99
C TYR A 840 -37.03 0.63 -17.58
N THR A 841 -36.51 -0.43 -18.20
CA THR A 841 -37.31 -1.51 -18.75
C THR A 841 -37.18 -2.80 -17.93
N GLY A 842 -38.23 -3.62 -17.99
CA GLY A 842 -38.28 -4.88 -17.25
C GLY A 842 -38.46 -4.69 -15.74
N GLN A 843 -37.89 -5.60 -14.96
CA GLN A 843 -38.04 -5.64 -13.50
C GLN A 843 -36.75 -5.18 -12.80
N LEU A 844 -36.90 -4.27 -11.83
CA LEU A 844 -35.85 -3.92 -10.87
C LEU A 844 -35.49 -5.13 -10.04
N THR A 845 -34.20 -5.40 -9.94
CA THR A 845 -33.70 -6.58 -9.24
C THR A 845 -32.69 -6.20 -8.19
N THR A 846 -32.94 -6.58 -6.94
CA THR A 846 -32.11 -6.21 -5.79
C THR A 846 -30.96 -7.20 -5.60
N LEU A 847 -29.75 -6.64 -5.57
CA LEU A 847 -28.47 -7.26 -5.30
C LEU A 847 -28.00 -6.86 -3.90
N PRO A 848 -27.45 -7.79 -3.10
CA PRO A 848 -26.81 -7.43 -1.86
C PRO A 848 -25.48 -6.72 -2.14
N ILE A 849 -25.13 -5.72 -1.33
CA ILE A 849 -23.76 -5.19 -1.31
C ILE A 849 -22.85 -6.24 -0.66
N ASP A 850 -21.68 -6.44 -1.26
CA ASP A 850 -20.66 -7.34 -0.75
C ASP A 850 -19.95 -6.70 0.44
N THR A 851 -20.34 -7.11 1.65
CA THR A 851 -19.76 -6.63 2.91
C THR A 851 -18.93 -7.71 3.60
N ILE A 852 -17.84 -7.33 4.26
CA ILE A 852 -17.11 -8.22 5.18
C ILE A 852 -17.95 -8.36 6.46
N PRO A 853 -18.22 -9.59 6.96
CA PRO A 853 -18.95 -9.78 8.20
C PRO A 853 -18.32 -9.03 9.39
N GLY A 854 -19.08 -8.14 10.02
CA GLY A 854 -18.63 -7.33 11.16
C GLY A 854 -17.96 -6.00 10.78
N VAL A 855 -17.86 -5.67 9.49
CA VAL A 855 -17.44 -4.37 8.97
C VAL A 855 -18.66 -3.67 8.37
N ALA A 856 -18.80 -2.37 8.61
CA ALA A 856 -19.85 -1.57 7.98
C ALA A 856 -19.65 -1.53 6.45
N ALA A 857 -20.74 -1.43 5.69
CA ALA A 857 -20.62 -1.18 4.26
C ALA A 857 -19.96 0.19 4.03
N SER A 858 -18.98 0.24 3.12
CA SER A 858 -18.25 1.46 2.78
C SER A 858 -18.22 1.74 1.28
N THR A 859 -18.60 0.78 0.43
CA THR A 859 -18.55 0.91 -1.03
C THR A 859 -19.77 0.23 -1.66
N PHE A 860 -20.14 0.64 -2.88
CA PHE A 860 -21.22 0.01 -3.67
C PHE A 860 -20.71 -1.19 -4.48
N THR A 861 -19.99 -2.09 -3.82
CA THR A 861 -19.41 -3.27 -4.45
C THR A 861 -20.44 -4.39 -4.54
N VAL A 862 -20.61 -4.95 -5.74
CA VAL A 862 -21.51 -6.09 -6.02
C VAL A 862 -20.77 -7.20 -6.76
N SER A 863 -21.29 -8.42 -6.68
CA SER A 863 -20.72 -9.59 -7.37
C SER A 863 -21.19 -9.69 -8.82
N LEU A 864 -20.28 -9.46 -9.77
CA LEU A 864 -20.47 -9.79 -11.19
C LEU A 864 -20.22 -11.29 -11.40
N THR A 865 -21.23 -12.02 -11.82
CA THR A 865 -21.22 -13.50 -11.89
C THR A 865 -20.91 -14.08 -13.26
N GLY A 866 -20.91 -13.24 -14.31
CA GLY A 866 -20.58 -13.67 -15.66
C GLY A 866 -20.64 -12.53 -16.67
N MET A 867 -20.01 -12.76 -17.83
CA MET A 867 -20.09 -11.89 -18.98
C MET A 867 -20.23 -12.71 -20.26
N SER A 868 -20.98 -12.19 -21.24
CA SER A 868 -21.13 -12.83 -22.55
C SER A 868 -21.26 -11.79 -23.66
N LEU A 869 -20.82 -12.15 -24.87
CA LEU A 869 -20.89 -11.30 -26.04
C LEU A 869 -22.06 -11.73 -26.93
N LEU A 870 -22.99 -10.81 -27.18
CA LEU A 870 -24.03 -10.97 -28.18
C LEU A 870 -23.57 -10.30 -29.47
N THR A 871 -23.36 -11.10 -30.52
CA THR A 871 -22.93 -10.59 -31.83
C THR A 871 -24.14 -10.28 -32.72
N PRO A 872 -24.04 -9.28 -33.62
CA PRO A 872 -25.11 -8.92 -34.54
C PRO A 872 -25.63 -10.14 -35.32
N GLY A 873 -26.95 -10.33 -35.33
CA GLY A 873 -27.61 -11.44 -36.04
C GLY A 873 -27.50 -12.81 -35.37
N SER A 874 -26.81 -12.95 -34.24
CA SER A 874 -26.76 -14.19 -33.45
C SER A 874 -27.83 -14.20 -32.36
N SER A 875 -28.61 -15.29 -32.29
CA SER A 875 -29.61 -15.48 -31.23
C SER A 875 -29.03 -16.04 -29.92
N SER A 876 -27.72 -16.30 -29.87
CA SER A 876 -27.03 -16.93 -28.74
C SER A 876 -25.80 -16.10 -28.35
N ALA A 877 -25.71 -15.71 -27.08
CA ALA A 877 -24.54 -15.04 -26.54
C ALA A 877 -23.37 -16.03 -26.35
N SER A 878 -22.17 -15.64 -26.77
CA SER A 878 -20.95 -16.41 -26.55
C SER A 878 -20.36 -16.03 -25.20
N ALA A 879 -20.23 -16.99 -24.28
CA ALA A 879 -19.66 -16.72 -22.97
C ALA A 879 -18.22 -16.19 -23.11
N VAL A 880 -17.91 -15.10 -22.42
CA VAL A 880 -16.52 -14.66 -22.21
C VAL A 880 -15.96 -15.56 -21.10
N SER A 881 -15.64 -16.81 -21.46
CA SER A 881 -15.37 -17.89 -20.51
C SER A 881 -13.95 -17.77 -19.94
N LEU A 882 -13.85 -17.29 -18.71
CA LEU A 882 -12.62 -17.26 -17.92
C LEU A 882 -12.91 -17.83 -16.52
N SER A 883 -11.92 -18.47 -15.89
CA SER A 883 -12.02 -19.05 -14.53
C SER A 883 -12.11 -18.00 -13.41
N THR A 884 -12.55 -16.79 -13.73
CA THR A 884 -12.39 -15.58 -12.92
C THR A 884 -13.69 -15.16 -12.23
N PHE A 885 -14.88 -15.59 -12.70
CA PHE A 885 -16.16 -15.24 -12.09
C PHE A 885 -16.54 -16.14 -10.89
N PRO A 886 -17.28 -15.63 -9.88
CA PRO A 886 -17.73 -14.24 -9.76
C PRO A 886 -16.60 -13.29 -9.31
N ILE A 887 -16.63 -12.03 -9.77
CA ILE A 887 -15.69 -10.97 -9.35
C ILE A 887 -16.42 -9.82 -8.63
N PRO A 888 -15.80 -9.19 -7.62
CA PRO A 888 -16.33 -7.97 -7.05
C PRO A 888 -16.14 -6.81 -8.04
N VAL A 889 -17.17 -5.98 -8.22
CA VAL A 889 -17.10 -4.76 -9.03
C VAL A 889 -17.74 -3.60 -8.29
N LEU A 890 -17.08 -2.44 -8.30
CA LEU A 890 -17.63 -1.19 -7.78
C LEU A 890 -18.52 -0.52 -8.85
N LEU A 891 -19.74 -0.11 -8.47
CA LEU A 891 -20.58 0.75 -9.32
C LEU A 891 -20.23 2.22 -9.07
N ASP A 892 -19.55 2.84 -10.03
CA ASP A 892 -18.88 4.14 -9.82
C ASP A 892 -19.17 5.14 -10.96
N SER A 893 -19.96 6.18 -10.70
CA SER A 893 -20.14 7.31 -11.64
C SER A 893 -18.95 8.28 -11.65
N GLY A 894 -18.00 8.11 -10.73
CA GLY A 894 -16.75 8.84 -10.69
C GLY A 894 -15.74 8.40 -11.75
N SER A 895 -16.00 7.29 -12.45
CA SER A 895 -15.11 6.71 -13.47
C SER A 895 -15.74 6.73 -14.86
N SER A 896 -15.08 7.37 -15.83
CA SER A 896 -15.57 7.39 -17.23
C SER A 896 -15.62 5.99 -17.87
N TYR A 897 -14.57 5.20 -17.68
CA TYR A 897 -14.41 3.86 -18.27
C TYR A 897 -14.66 2.75 -17.26
N MET A 898 -15.02 1.57 -17.77
CA MET A 898 -14.95 0.35 -16.98
C MET A 898 -13.47 -0.02 -16.74
N ALA A 899 -13.18 -0.60 -15.57
CA ALA A 899 -11.91 -1.24 -15.28
C ALA A 899 -12.15 -2.71 -14.98
N LEU A 900 -11.62 -3.59 -15.83
CA LEU A 900 -11.85 -5.03 -15.76
C LEU A 900 -10.52 -5.81 -15.84
N PRO A 901 -10.48 -7.06 -15.36
CA PRO A 901 -9.35 -7.98 -15.53
C PRO A 901 -8.77 -7.93 -16.94
N THR A 902 -7.43 -7.89 -17.05
CA THR A 902 -6.73 -7.85 -18.35
C THR A 902 -7.20 -9.00 -19.25
N ALA A 903 -7.38 -10.19 -18.68
CA ALA A 903 -7.87 -11.36 -19.42
C ALA A 903 -9.29 -11.18 -20.01
N ILE A 904 -10.20 -10.49 -19.29
CA ILE A 904 -11.56 -10.21 -19.78
C ILE A 904 -11.48 -9.21 -20.93
N LEU A 905 -10.72 -8.12 -20.76
CA LEU A 905 -10.55 -7.10 -21.80
C LEU A 905 -9.92 -7.69 -23.06
N GLU A 906 -8.83 -8.45 -22.93
CA GLU A 906 -8.17 -9.12 -24.06
C GLU A 906 -9.11 -10.05 -24.82
N SER A 907 -9.88 -10.86 -24.09
CA SER A 907 -10.84 -11.79 -24.68
C SER A 907 -11.94 -11.06 -25.44
N LEU A 908 -12.48 -9.98 -24.85
CA LEU A 908 -13.49 -9.14 -25.49
C LEU A 908 -12.94 -8.41 -26.71
N ALA A 909 -11.79 -7.74 -26.57
CA ALA A 909 -11.13 -7.00 -27.64
C ALA A 909 -10.81 -7.89 -28.85
N SER A 910 -10.29 -9.10 -28.59
CA SER A 910 -10.03 -10.10 -29.64
C SER A 910 -11.32 -10.52 -30.35
N SER A 911 -12.40 -10.74 -29.60
CA SER A 911 -13.71 -11.14 -30.15
C SER A 911 -14.36 -10.03 -30.98
N LEU A 912 -14.14 -8.76 -30.62
CA LEU A 912 -14.63 -7.59 -31.34
C LEU A 912 -13.71 -7.15 -32.50
N GLY A 913 -12.54 -7.77 -32.66
CA GLY A 913 -11.57 -7.40 -33.69
C GLY A 913 -10.79 -6.10 -33.41
N ALA A 914 -10.75 -5.65 -32.15
CA ALA A 914 -9.94 -4.50 -31.74
C ALA A 914 -8.46 -4.89 -31.61
N THR A 915 -7.58 -3.91 -31.81
CA THR A 915 -6.13 -4.09 -31.75
C THR A 915 -5.50 -3.12 -30.77
N TYR A 916 -4.54 -3.60 -29.97
CA TYR A 916 -3.88 -2.75 -28.97
C TYR A 916 -2.99 -1.69 -29.63
N SER A 917 -3.20 -0.42 -29.27
CA SER A 917 -2.40 0.71 -29.69
C SER A 917 -1.44 1.11 -28.58
N ARG A 918 -0.14 0.89 -28.78
CA ARG A 918 0.89 1.36 -27.83
C ARG A 918 0.98 2.89 -27.72
N GLN A 919 0.48 3.62 -28.72
CA GLN A 919 0.51 5.09 -28.73
C GLN A 919 -0.58 5.66 -27.83
N LEU A 920 -1.77 5.05 -27.86
CA LEU A 920 -2.93 5.48 -27.06
C LEU A 920 -3.09 4.64 -25.78
N GLY A 921 -2.29 3.59 -25.61
CA GLY A 921 -2.29 2.64 -24.49
C GLY A 921 -3.57 1.80 -24.34
N THR A 922 -4.44 1.77 -25.35
CA THR A 922 -5.76 1.12 -25.32
C THR A 922 -6.04 0.30 -26.60
N TYR A 923 -7.12 -0.47 -26.62
CA TYR A 923 -7.59 -1.21 -27.79
C TYR A 923 -8.39 -0.30 -28.72
N ILE A 924 -7.94 -0.18 -29.97
CA ILE A 924 -8.58 0.63 -31.02
C ILE A 924 -9.10 -0.23 -32.17
N PHE A 925 -10.12 0.26 -32.86
CA PHE A 925 -10.70 -0.39 -34.02
C PHE A 925 -10.19 0.23 -35.32
N LYS A 926 -10.04 -0.59 -36.37
CA LYS A 926 -9.66 -0.09 -37.71
C LYS A 926 -10.71 0.85 -38.30
N ASN A 927 -11.98 0.63 -37.95
CA ASN A 927 -13.13 1.47 -38.27
C ASN A 927 -14.17 1.43 -37.16
N CYS A 928 -15.00 2.46 -37.14
CA CYS A 928 -16.00 2.66 -36.09
C CYS A 928 -17.38 2.14 -36.49
N ASP A 929 -17.47 1.45 -37.63
CA ASP A 929 -18.71 0.86 -38.14
C ASP A 929 -19.39 -0.04 -37.11
N LEU A 930 -18.60 -0.72 -36.27
CA LEU A 930 -19.08 -1.60 -35.20
C LEU A 930 -19.96 -0.88 -34.17
N GLN A 931 -19.79 0.43 -33.96
CA GLN A 931 -20.68 1.22 -33.09
C GLN A 931 -22.14 1.18 -33.57
N ASN A 932 -22.36 1.07 -34.88
CA ASN A 932 -23.70 1.11 -35.47
C ASN A 932 -24.36 -0.27 -35.60
N GLU A 933 -23.69 -1.33 -35.14
CA GLU A 933 -24.18 -2.69 -35.22
C GLU A 933 -25.00 -3.06 -33.96
N ASP A 934 -26.01 -3.90 -34.12
CA ASP A 934 -26.92 -4.34 -33.04
C ASP A 934 -26.30 -5.46 -32.17
N GLY A 935 -25.09 -5.21 -31.67
CA GLY A 935 -24.35 -6.10 -30.78
C GLY A 935 -24.23 -5.53 -29.38
N SER A 936 -24.04 -6.40 -28.38
CA SER A 936 -23.92 -5.99 -26.98
C SER A 936 -23.03 -6.92 -26.16
N VAL A 937 -22.55 -6.41 -25.02
CA VAL A 937 -21.90 -7.19 -23.97
C VAL A 937 -22.88 -7.32 -22.81
N VAL A 938 -23.23 -8.56 -22.47
CA VAL A 938 -24.18 -8.88 -21.42
C VAL A 938 -23.42 -9.18 -20.12
N PHE A 939 -23.69 -8.40 -19.08
CA PHE A 939 -23.18 -8.53 -17.72
C PHE A 939 -24.21 -9.24 -16.84
N SER A 940 -23.81 -10.30 -16.15
CA SER A 940 -24.71 -11.15 -15.35
C SER A 940 -24.48 -10.99 -13.84
N PHE A 941 -25.53 -10.67 -13.09
CA PHE A 941 -25.58 -10.56 -11.63
C PHE A 941 -26.54 -11.60 -11.07
N GLY A 942 -26.15 -12.88 -11.14
CA GLY A 942 -27.00 -14.02 -10.83
C GLY A 942 -28.03 -14.27 -11.94
N THR A 943 -29.31 -14.04 -11.64
CA THR A 943 -30.40 -14.20 -12.63
C THR A 943 -30.72 -12.91 -13.39
N LYS A 944 -30.12 -11.77 -13.00
CA LYS A 944 -30.30 -10.49 -13.68
C LYS A 944 -29.17 -10.27 -14.67
N ASN A 945 -29.53 -9.86 -15.88
CA ASN A 945 -28.59 -9.44 -16.90
C ASN A 945 -28.80 -7.96 -17.22
N ILE A 946 -27.71 -7.28 -17.56
CA ILE A 946 -27.66 -5.93 -18.13
C ILE A 946 -26.86 -6.00 -19.43
N SER A 947 -27.41 -5.46 -20.51
CA SER A 947 -26.88 -5.59 -21.86
C SER A 947 -26.35 -4.24 -22.30
N VAL A 948 -25.03 -4.10 -22.39
CA VAL A 948 -24.37 -2.86 -22.81
C VAL A 948 -24.16 -2.89 -24.32
N PRO A 949 -24.86 -2.07 -25.12
CA PRO A 949 -24.70 -2.01 -26.57
C PRO A 949 -23.31 -1.54 -27.00
N TYR A 950 -22.88 -1.88 -28.22
CA TYR A 950 -21.55 -1.49 -28.73
C TYR A 950 -21.31 0.02 -28.76
N ASN A 951 -22.31 0.83 -29.11
CA ASN A 951 -22.18 2.30 -29.08
C ASN A 951 -22.03 2.89 -27.68
N GLU A 952 -22.34 2.16 -26.61
CA GLU A 952 -22.21 2.69 -25.24
C GLU A 952 -20.79 2.57 -24.67
N PHE A 953 -20.00 1.60 -25.13
CA PHE A 953 -18.62 1.39 -24.66
C PHE A 953 -17.56 1.51 -25.75
N ILE A 954 -17.90 1.63 -27.03
CA ILE A 954 -16.94 2.00 -28.07
C ILE A 954 -16.98 3.53 -28.20
N VAL A 955 -15.92 4.19 -27.74
CA VAL A 955 -15.85 5.65 -27.59
C VAL A 955 -14.80 6.27 -28.51
N ASN A 956 -14.95 7.56 -28.81
CA ASN A 956 -14.03 8.29 -29.69
C ASN A 956 -13.02 9.07 -28.83
N PRO A 957 -11.71 8.74 -28.86
CA PRO A 957 -10.71 9.53 -28.16
C PRO A 957 -10.56 10.91 -28.79
N THR A 958 -10.30 11.92 -27.96
CA THR A 958 -10.13 13.32 -28.34
C THR A 958 -8.68 13.81 -28.14
N ASP A 959 -8.27 14.84 -28.87
CA ASP A 959 -7.00 15.55 -28.65
C ASP A 959 -7.08 16.61 -27.54
N GLU A 960 -5.98 17.34 -27.32
CA GLU A 960 -5.90 18.40 -26.29
C GLU A 960 -6.90 19.54 -26.51
N ASP A 961 -7.40 19.71 -27.72
CA ASP A 961 -8.37 20.73 -28.12
C ASP A 961 -9.82 20.17 -28.14
N GLY A 962 -10.03 18.91 -27.72
CA GLY A 962 -11.33 18.26 -27.67
C GLY A 962 -11.82 17.71 -29.03
N ASN A 963 -10.96 17.71 -30.05
CA ASN A 963 -11.33 17.19 -31.37
C ASN A 963 -11.12 15.67 -31.42
N VAL A 964 -12.04 14.95 -32.05
CA VAL A 964 -11.90 13.50 -32.26
C VAL A 964 -10.62 13.19 -33.04
N LEU A 965 -9.82 12.25 -32.52
CA LEU A 965 -8.61 11.80 -33.18
C LEU A 965 -8.95 11.13 -34.51
N THR A 966 -8.14 11.39 -35.53
CA THR A 966 -8.29 10.80 -36.86
C THR A 966 -7.03 10.06 -37.29
N TYR A 967 -7.22 8.97 -38.02
CA TYR A 967 -6.17 8.28 -38.75
C TYR A 967 -5.63 9.15 -39.89
N THR A 968 -4.47 8.80 -40.44
CA THR A 968 -3.85 9.52 -41.57
C THR A 968 -4.69 9.51 -42.85
N ASN A 969 -5.67 8.61 -42.96
CA ASN A 969 -6.65 8.56 -44.05
C ASN A 969 -7.87 9.47 -43.82
N GLY A 970 -7.93 10.22 -42.71
CA GLY A 970 -9.02 11.13 -42.35
C GLY A 970 -10.20 10.46 -41.63
N GLN A 971 -10.12 9.17 -41.33
CA GLN A 971 -11.17 8.44 -40.63
C GLN A 971 -11.04 8.62 -39.11
N GLU A 972 -12.15 8.73 -38.40
CA GLU A 972 -12.15 8.82 -36.93
C GLU A 972 -11.57 7.55 -36.29
N VAL A 973 -10.84 7.76 -35.19
CA VAL A 973 -10.36 6.71 -34.30
C VAL A 973 -11.47 6.42 -33.29
N CYS A 974 -11.67 5.15 -32.97
CA CYS A 974 -12.53 4.70 -31.88
C CYS A 974 -11.81 3.61 -31.09
N GLN A 975 -12.13 3.54 -29.81
CA GLN A 975 -11.49 2.66 -28.85
C GLN A 975 -12.50 1.97 -27.93
N ILE A 976 -12.07 0.91 -27.26
CA ILE A 976 -12.84 0.29 -26.20
C ILE A 976 -12.73 1.18 -24.94
N GLY A 977 -13.87 1.60 -24.40
CA GLY A 977 -14.03 2.32 -23.12
C GLY A 977 -13.90 1.41 -21.90
N ILE A 978 -12.95 0.47 -21.95
CA ILE A 978 -12.61 -0.47 -20.88
C ILE A 978 -11.10 -0.43 -20.76
N ILE A 979 -10.61 -0.21 -19.55
CA ILE A 979 -9.19 -0.31 -19.23
C ILE A 979 -8.90 -1.62 -18.51
N ALA A 980 -7.66 -2.09 -18.65
CA ALA A 980 -7.17 -3.26 -17.96
C ALA A 980 -6.77 -2.92 -16.53
N SER A 981 -7.24 -3.72 -15.57
CA SER A 981 -6.75 -3.74 -14.19
C SER A 981 -6.69 -5.19 -13.73
N ASP A 982 -5.58 -5.63 -13.14
CA ASP A 982 -5.46 -6.95 -12.51
C ASP A 982 -5.51 -6.87 -10.97
N ASP A 983 -5.86 -5.70 -10.44
CA ASP A 983 -6.11 -5.47 -9.02
C ASP A 983 -7.62 -5.58 -8.74
N PRO A 984 -8.09 -6.61 -8.01
CA PRO A 984 -9.50 -6.78 -7.71
C PRO A 984 -10.15 -5.63 -6.93
N SER A 985 -9.35 -4.80 -6.24
CA SER A 985 -9.85 -3.60 -5.56
C SER A 985 -10.15 -2.44 -6.52
N ALA A 986 -9.69 -2.54 -7.77
CA ALA A 986 -9.84 -1.53 -8.82
C ALA A 986 -10.73 -2.03 -9.97
N TYR A 987 -11.58 -3.03 -9.74
CA TYR A 987 -12.58 -3.44 -10.72
C TYR A 987 -13.80 -2.53 -10.60
N ILE A 988 -14.07 -1.80 -11.68
CA ILE A 988 -15.05 -0.71 -11.70
C ILE A 988 -15.97 -0.89 -12.89
N LEU A 989 -17.27 -0.79 -12.65
CA LEU A 989 -18.28 -0.57 -13.68
C LEU A 989 -18.62 0.91 -13.70
N GLY A 990 -17.88 1.65 -14.54
CA GLY A 990 -18.00 3.09 -14.72
C GLY A 990 -19.15 3.50 -15.66
N ASP A 991 -19.14 4.74 -16.13
CA ASP A 991 -20.22 5.32 -16.93
C ASP A 991 -20.53 4.54 -18.22
N THR A 992 -19.51 3.95 -18.86
CA THR A 992 -19.68 3.03 -20.01
C THR A 992 -20.56 1.81 -19.73
N PHE A 993 -20.71 1.40 -18.46
CA PHE A 993 -21.71 0.43 -18.02
C PHE A 993 -22.95 1.12 -17.45
N LEU A 994 -22.78 2.12 -16.58
CA LEU A 994 -23.89 2.75 -15.84
C LEU A 994 -24.90 3.47 -16.74
N ARG A 995 -24.53 3.87 -17.95
CA ARG A 995 -25.52 4.36 -18.94
C ARG A 995 -26.55 3.31 -19.32
N SER A 996 -26.14 2.04 -19.44
CA SER A 996 -27.04 0.93 -19.77
C SER A 996 -27.76 0.35 -18.55
N ALA A 997 -27.45 0.82 -17.33
CA ALA A 997 -28.10 0.36 -16.10
C ALA A 997 -28.82 1.50 -15.39
N TYR A 998 -30.12 1.32 -15.12
CA TYR A 998 -30.79 2.14 -14.11
C TYR A 998 -30.48 1.57 -12.72
N VAL A 999 -29.88 2.38 -11.84
CA VAL A 999 -29.37 1.91 -10.55
C VAL A 999 -30.03 2.64 -9.39
N VAL A 1000 -30.55 1.90 -8.42
CA VAL A 1000 -31.02 2.40 -7.13
C VAL A 1000 -30.01 2.01 -6.05
N TYR A 1001 -29.48 3.01 -5.35
CA TYR A 1001 -28.56 2.88 -4.23
C TYR A 1001 -29.38 3.00 -2.93
N ASP A 1002 -29.56 1.90 -2.20
CA ASP A 1002 -30.26 1.85 -0.91
C ASP A 1002 -29.25 1.67 0.23
N LEU A 1003 -28.70 2.79 0.70
CA LEU A 1003 -27.69 2.84 1.76
C LEU A 1003 -28.29 2.41 3.11
N GLU A 1004 -29.59 2.60 3.30
CA GLU A 1004 -30.31 2.21 4.52
C GLU A 1004 -30.35 0.69 4.70
N ASN A 1005 -30.51 -0.06 3.60
CA ASN A 1005 -30.59 -1.52 3.62
C ASN A 1005 -29.30 -2.22 3.16
N ASN A 1006 -28.30 -1.48 2.69
CA ASN A 1006 -27.07 -2.01 2.06
C ASN A 1006 -27.36 -2.87 0.83
N GLU A 1007 -28.19 -2.33 -0.06
CA GLU A 1007 -28.69 -3.01 -1.24
C GLU A 1007 -28.57 -2.12 -2.48
N ILE A 1008 -28.38 -2.77 -3.63
CA ILE A 1008 -28.42 -2.12 -4.95
C ILE A 1008 -29.55 -2.74 -5.75
N SER A 1009 -30.48 -1.96 -6.31
CA SER A 1009 -31.44 -2.48 -7.30
C SER A 1009 -31.07 -2.02 -8.70
N ILE A 1010 -31.00 -2.96 -9.65
CA ILE A 1010 -30.65 -2.66 -11.05
C ILE A 1010 -31.72 -3.10 -12.05
N ALA A 1011 -31.88 -2.33 -13.12
CA ALA A 1011 -32.68 -2.64 -14.30
C ALA A 1011 -31.99 -2.14 -15.59
N GLU A 1012 -32.45 -2.62 -16.75
CA GLU A 1012 -31.98 -2.10 -18.04
C GLU A 1012 -32.49 -0.67 -18.21
N THR A 1013 -31.63 0.25 -18.62
CA THR A 1013 -32.01 1.64 -18.90
C THR A 1013 -33.03 1.70 -20.04
N ASP A 1014 -34.02 2.59 -19.91
CA ASP A 1014 -34.84 3.01 -21.05
C ASP A 1014 -34.22 4.28 -21.66
N PHE A 1015 -33.45 4.12 -22.73
CA PHE A 1015 -32.73 5.21 -23.38
C PHE A 1015 -33.70 6.24 -23.97
N ASN A 1016 -33.35 7.52 -23.88
CA ASN A 1016 -34.16 8.64 -24.38
C ASN A 1016 -35.58 8.70 -23.82
N SER A 1017 -35.83 8.12 -22.64
CA SER A 1017 -37.15 8.19 -22.01
C SER A 1017 -37.49 9.63 -21.63
N THR A 1018 -38.54 10.17 -22.25
CA THR A 1018 -39.10 11.49 -21.93
C THR A 1018 -40.20 11.43 -20.87
N ASP A 1019 -40.72 10.24 -20.60
CA ASP A 1019 -41.76 10.03 -19.58
C ASP A 1019 -41.13 10.06 -18.19
N SER A 1020 -41.94 10.38 -17.18
CA SER A 1020 -41.53 10.33 -15.77
C SER A 1020 -42.67 9.80 -14.91
N ASN A 1021 -42.33 8.85 -14.05
CA ASN A 1021 -43.18 8.29 -13.01
C ASN A 1021 -42.35 8.03 -11.75
N ALA A 1022 -41.97 9.12 -11.10
CA ALA A 1022 -41.24 9.12 -9.83
C ALA A 1022 -42.11 8.60 -8.68
N LEU A 1023 -41.60 7.59 -7.98
CA LEU A 1023 -42.20 6.92 -6.83
C LEU A 1023 -41.28 7.04 -5.63
N ALA A 1024 -41.83 7.32 -4.46
CA ALA A 1024 -41.06 7.37 -3.22
C ALA A 1024 -40.61 5.98 -2.78
N ILE A 1025 -39.35 5.90 -2.33
CA ILE A 1025 -38.83 4.72 -1.64
C ILE A 1025 -39.34 4.77 -0.19
N THR A 1026 -39.79 3.62 0.31
CA THR A 1026 -40.29 3.47 1.68
C THR A 1026 -39.24 2.80 2.57
N SER A 1027 -39.30 3.01 3.89
CA SER A 1027 -38.32 2.40 4.79
C SER A 1027 -38.49 0.87 4.89
N GLY A 1028 -37.38 0.14 4.93
CA GLY A 1028 -37.30 -1.30 5.18
C GLY A 1028 -36.90 -2.14 3.96
N THR A 1029 -36.65 -3.43 4.16
CA THR A 1029 -36.00 -4.35 3.19
C THR A 1029 -36.78 -4.69 1.92
N ASN A 1030 -37.95 -4.09 1.69
CA ASN A 1030 -38.68 -4.15 0.41
C ASN A 1030 -39.18 -2.74 0.03
N GLY A 1031 -38.40 -1.74 0.41
CA GLY A 1031 -38.75 -0.34 0.34
C GLY A 1031 -38.83 0.21 -1.07
N VAL A 1032 -38.01 -0.35 -1.97
CA VAL A 1032 -37.89 0.05 -3.38
C VAL A 1032 -39.10 -0.44 -4.19
N PRO A 1033 -39.94 0.45 -4.73
CA PRO A 1033 -41.12 0.08 -5.51
C PRO A 1033 -40.80 -0.81 -6.71
N GLY A 1034 -41.46 -1.97 -6.79
CA GLY A 1034 -41.35 -2.88 -7.94
C GLY A 1034 -40.07 -3.73 -8.00
N ALA A 1035 -39.18 -3.62 -7.01
CA ALA A 1035 -37.96 -4.41 -6.94
C ALA A 1035 -38.21 -5.84 -6.42
N THR A 1036 -37.45 -6.80 -6.93
CA THR A 1036 -37.45 -8.19 -6.47
C THR A 1036 -36.04 -8.68 -6.17
N SER A 1037 -35.84 -9.44 -5.10
CA SER A 1037 -34.52 -10.00 -4.75
C SER A 1037 -34.10 -11.15 -5.68
N VAL A 1038 -32.80 -11.28 -5.96
CA VAL A 1038 -32.27 -12.43 -6.73
C VAL A 1038 -32.31 -13.72 -5.92
N SER A 1039 -32.87 -14.79 -6.48
CA SER A 1039 -33.11 -16.07 -5.78
C SER A 1039 -31.88 -16.97 -5.56
N SER A 1040 -30.67 -16.54 -5.92
CA SER A 1040 -29.46 -17.38 -5.82
C SER A 1040 -28.17 -16.60 -6.03
N ILE A 1041 -27.85 -15.64 -5.16
CA ILE A 1041 -26.49 -15.09 -5.08
C ILE A 1041 -25.85 -15.69 -3.83
N THR A 1042 -24.90 -16.60 -4.04
CA THR A 1042 -23.93 -16.95 -3.01
C THR A 1042 -23.09 -15.69 -2.82
N ARG A 1043 -23.30 -14.96 -1.71
CA ARG A 1043 -22.37 -13.90 -1.32
C ARG A 1043 -20.97 -14.49 -1.43
N ILE A 1044 -20.06 -13.81 -2.12
CA ILE A 1044 -18.65 -14.17 -1.99
C ILE A 1044 -18.34 -13.88 -0.53
N THR A 1045 -18.38 -14.90 0.35
CA THR A 1045 -17.71 -14.79 1.63
C THR A 1045 -16.27 -14.58 1.25
N SER A 1046 -15.82 -13.33 1.34
CA SER A 1046 -14.43 -12.97 1.19
C SER A 1046 -13.63 -14.00 1.98
N VAL A 1047 -13.00 -14.94 1.27
CA VAL A 1047 -11.95 -15.76 1.87
C VAL A 1047 -10.97 -14.73 2.41
N ALA A 1048 -10.51 -14.91 3.65
CA ALA A 1048 -9.67 -13.96 4.38
C ALA A 1048 -8.30 -13.74 3.69
N THR A 1049 -8.34 -13.08 2.54
CA THR A 1049 -7.29 -12.53 1.71
C THR A 1049 -7.83 -11.16 1.33
N GLY A 1050 -7.18 -10.12 1.87
CA GLY A 1050 -7.76 -8.80 2.13
C GLY A 1050 -8.58 -8.20 0.99
N ILE A 1051 -9.85 -7.93 1.28
CA ILE A 1051 -10.54 -6.76 0.75
C ILE A 1051 -9.93 -5.59 1.53
N ALA A 1052 -8.81 -5.08 1.01
CA ALA A 1052 -8.31 -3.76 1.33
C ALA A 1052 -8.84 -2.86 0.23
N THR A 1053 -9.67 -1.88 0.60
CA THR A 1053 -9.66 -0.58 -0.09
C THR A 1053 -8.22 -0.20 -0.34
N ARG A 1054 -7.93 0.33 -1.54
CA ARG A 1054 -6.59 0.76 -1.93
C ARG A 1054 -6.16 1.99 -1.11
N VAL A 1055 -5.88 1.77 0.17
CA VAL A 1055 -4.81 2.40 0.93
C VAL A 1055 -3.89 1.22 1.25
N GLY A 1056 -2.74 1.19 0.60
CA GLY A 1056 -1.87 0.02 0.52
C GLY A 1056 -1.60 -0.59 1.89
N THR A 1057 -1.92 -1.88 2.06
CA THR A 1057 -1.17 -2.80 2.91
C THR A 1057 -1.44 -4.25 2.50
N THR A 1058 -0.36 -4.97 2.23
CA THR A 1058 -0.34 -6.41 1.89
C THR A 1058 -0.66 -7.28 3.11
N ALA A 1059 -1.66 -8.16 3.01
CA ALA A 1059 -1.94 -9.20 4.02
C ALA A 1059 -1.35 -10.56 3.61
N VAL A 1060 -0.47 -11.12 4.44
CA VAL A 1060 0.09 -12.48 4.34
C VAL A 1060 -0.78 -13.45 5.16
N GLY A 1061 -1.39 -14.43 4.50
CA GLY A 1061 -2.19 -15.50 5.15
C GLY A 1061 -1.46 -16.84 5.19
N THR A 1062 -1.16 -17.34 6.38
CA THR A 1062 -0.50 -18.62 6.66
C THR A 1062 -1.51 -19.78 6.59
N ILE A 1063 -1.28 -20.75 5.71
CA ILE A 1063 -2.10 -21.96 5.54
C ILE A 1063 -1.61 -23.04 6.52
N THR A 1064 -2.46 -23.47 7.46
CA THR A 1064 -2.27 -24.72 8.22
C THR A 1064 -3.05 -25.87 7.57
N PRO A 1065 -2.46 -27.08 7.45
CA PRO A 1065 -3.10 -28.23 6.85
C PRO A 1065 -3.96 -28.97 7.89
N THR A 1066 -5.22 -29.27 7.58
CA THR A 1066 -6.00 -30.27 8.33
C THR A 1066 -6.60 -31.28 7.36
N ASP A 1067 -6.24 -32.54 7.63
CA ASP A 1067 -6.59 -33.76 6.91
C ASP A 1067 -8.10 -33.97 6.70
N GLY A 1068 -8.42 -34.51 5.54
CA GLY A 1068 -9.75 -35.04 5.24
C GLY A 1068 -10.01 -36.38 5.92
N SER A 1069 -11.22 -36.53 6.46
CA SER A 1069 -11.86 -37.84 6.55
C SER A 1069 -13.36 -37.72 6.28
N SER A 1070 -13.81 -38.58 5.38
CA SER A 1070 -15.17 -38.77 4.90
C SER A 1070 -16.05 -39.50 5.92
N SER A 1071 -17.32 -39.11 6.09
CA SER A 1071 -18.44 -40.08 6.09
C SER A 1071 -19.83 -39.40 6.11
N SER A 1072 -20.61 -39.82 5.11
CA SER A 1072 -22.06 -39.97 5.01
C SER A 1072 -22.95 -39.82 6.26
N GLY A 1073 -24.15 -39.22 6.06
CA GLY A 1073 -25.40 -39.86 6.52
C GLY A 1073 -26.42 -38.97 7.25
N SER A 1074 -27.43 -38.55 6.50
CA SER A 1074 -28.87 -38.59 6.84
C SER A 1074 -29.46 -37.71 7.95
N ALA A 1075 -30.49 -36.97 7.53
CA ALA A 1075 -31.46 -36.23 8.32
C ALA A 1075 -32.32 -37.11 9.23
N ILE A 1076 -32.61 -36.64 10.46
CA ILE A 1076 -33.85 -36.89 11.21
C ILE A 1076 -34.11 -35.67 12.12
N GLY A 1077 -35.28 -35.04 12.01
CA GLY A 1077 -35.73 -34.00 12.94
C GLY A 1077 -36.50 -34.57 14.14
N PHE A 1078 -36.65 -33.79 15.21
CA PHE A 1078 -37.91 -33.62 15.97
C PHE A 1078 -37.76 -32.59 17.11
N ALA A 1079 -38.72 -31.66 17.16
CA ALA A 1079 -39.38 -31.03 18.31
C ALA A 1079 -38.57 -30.45 19.50
N GLY A 1080 -38.60 -29.11 19.58
CA GLY A 1080 -39.40 -28.34 20.56
C GLY A 1080 -39.26 -28.64 22.06
N LEU A 1081 -38.85 -27.63 22.83
CA LEU A 1081 -39.56 -27.18 24.03
C LEU A 1081 -39.06 -25.78 24.46
N ALA A 1082 -39.91 -24.78 24.21
CA ALA A 1082 -39.86 -23.49 24.84
C ALA A 1082 -40.37 -23.58 26.29
N ARG A 1083 -39.74 -22.85 27.21
CA ARG A 1083 -40.42 -22.30 28.39
C ARG A 1083 -39.88 -20.93 28.75
N SER A 1084 -40.83 -20.00 28.76
CA SER A 1084 -40.75 -18.56 29.01
C SER A 1084 -40.79 -18.21 30.50
N SER A 1085 -40.30 -17.03 30.86
CA SER A 1085 -40.78 -16.16 31.96
C SER A 1085 -40.29 -14.74 31.64
N VAL A 1086 -41.01 -13.87 30.93
CA VAL A 1086 -42.07 -12.93 31.37
C VAL A 1086 -41.73 -12.17 32.66
N PHE A 1087 -41.38 -10.88 32.52
CA PHE A 1087 -41.98 -9.79 33.29
C PHE A 1087 -41.98 -8.50 32.45
N LEU A 1088 -43.15 -7.86 32.38
CA LEU A 1088 -43.48 -6.63 31.65
C LEU A 1088 -43.96 -5.59 32.69
N GLY A 1089 -43.67 -4.29 32.48
CA GLY A 1089 -44.27 -3.17 33.23
C GLY A 1089 -43.24 -2.09 33.63
N VAL A 1090 -43.00 -1.01 32.86
CA VAL A 1090 -43.80 0.22 32.61
C VAL A 1090 -43.49 1.37 33.60
N PHE A 1091 -42.92 2.45 33.03
CA PHE A 1091 -43.01 3.91 33.33
C PHE A 1091 -42.13 4.62 34.40
N SER A 1092 -41.29 5.50 33.85
CA SER A 1092 -41.21 6.97 34.06
C SER A 1092 -40.36 7.64 35.16
N ALA A 1093 -39.68 8.70 34.67
CA ALA A 1093 -39.33 9.98 35.28
C ALA A 1093 -38.07 10.08 36.14
N PHE A 1094 -37.07 10.81 35.62
CA PHE A 1094 -36.18 11.80 36.27
C PHE A 1094 -35.29 12.31 35.12
N VAL A 1095 -35.30 13.59 34.72
CA VAL A 1095 -34.51 14.67 35.35
C VAL A 1095 -35.16 16.04 35.05
N LEU A 1096 -35.46 16.79 36.10
CA LEU A 1096 -35.63 18.24 36.10
C LEU A 1096 -35.34 18.77 37.51
N GLY A 1097 -34.47 19.78 37.61
CA GLY A 1097 -34.11 20.53 38.82
C GLY A 1097 -32.74 20.13 39.39
N THR A 1098 -31.76 21.02 39.57
CA THR A 1098 -31.87 22.44 39.92
C THR A 1098 -30.58 23.22 39.63
N LEU A 1099 -30.77 24.47 39.19
CA LEU A 1099 -29.89 25.61 39.49
C LEU A 1099 -29.56 25.68 40.99
N ALA A 1100 -28.27 25.84 41.32
CA ALA A 1100 -27.76 26.73 42.40
C ALA A 1100 -26.23 26.53 42.57
N LEU A 1101 -25.43 27.20 41.74
CA LEU A 1101 -24.15 27.89 42.03
C LEU A 1101 -23.38 28.20 40.73
#